data_AF-A0A838PA85-F1
#
_entry.id   AF-A0A838PA85-F1
#
_cell.length_a   1.000
_cell.length_b   1.000
_cell.length_c   1.000
_cell.angle_alpha   90.00
_cell.angle_beta   90.00
_cell.angle_gamma   90.00
#
_symmetry.space_group_name_H-M   'P 1'
#
loop_
_entity.id
_entity.type
_entity.pdbx_description
1 polymer ?
#
loop_
_entity_poly.entity_id
_entity_poly.type
_entity_poly.pdbx_seq_one_letter_code
_entity_poly.pdbx_strand_id
1 'polypeptide(L)'
;MPSLNSMLAVLILACITPVRPLASDFPQLLDFAGSPAQQRTKWSTRTIQISLSTSLSSPAAALAPNTDITGAIHRALGRWSTAANIRFEEVSSKAQSISPVSESDGINLITIAETTENLAIFGRGNNPARTRVFYDLETGEIVEADIAINPHPIGADGTVFQFSTDGTPGTYDLESTIMHEIGHFLGLDHSKVIGATMQAHQGVNGVYNLPAFTERTLSEDDRAKVLSLYGSSDGLSVIEGKLTNSSLGGYPVPLQGAHVWVEESGAGRVVASGITSANGNYRIESIPAGQYRVLTEYLDGFVATEGSSSSVALNLANPANPNRAQRAFRSVELRNRVRLRANATTSINFAMVPPQSGPPLLKPRLLGTNGDLSATPLPVEAGKKLTIYVGGEGVDQVPISGVSVMSPFMTIDPDSLTLQQFGTSFPVIGFDVTVAAHASFGDYSIRLQSNSGEVAYLPGGLTIDPGVNSASANPGDDARFFVNQHYRDFLGRELVPVRANKWIDELGKCGVDADCAPGRRLDVSAGFVEAEFLETWSFIYRVYKAALGRRPTLSEFNSDRLHIVTDPEGRENSKLAFTKAFVVRQEFLTKYPTGVKVDQFLDQLVSSVMQISEVDLLPERGNLAGLYDGTITGRAEIIQRLADHPALAKRESSKAFVLAQYFGYLRREPDENGYNFWLSTLDDRTGSDSLAHRAMLCAFITSAEYQSRFGMYVTRKGC
;
A
#
# COMPACT_ATOMS: atom_id res chain seq x y z
N MET A 1 -57.70 54.54 6.23
CA MET A 1 -56.92 55.73 6.64
C MET A 1 -57.61 56.33 7.87
N PRO A 2 -56.90 56.78 8.94
CA PRO A 2 -55.50 56.59 9.40
C PRO A 2 -55.42 55.69 10.67
N SER A 3 -54.33 54.97 11.02
CA SER A 3 -53.02 55.34 11.63
C SER A 3 -53.16 55.90 13.09
N LEU A 4 -52.33 55.62 14.11
CA LEU A 4 -50.89 55.37 14.22
C LEU A 4 -50.51 54.90 15.67
N ASN A 5 -49.57 53.95 15.80
CA ASN A 5 -48.45 53.84 16.77
C ASN A 5 -48.59 54.08 18.31
N SER A 6 -48.30 53.06 19.13
CA SER A 6 -46.97 52.85 19.77
C SER A 6 -47.00 52.09 21.12
N MET A 7 -46.16 51.05 21.18
CA MET A 7 -45.36 50.56 22.33
C MET A 7 -46.03 49.92 23.55
N LEU A 8 -45.91 48.59 23.64
CA LEU A 8 -45.53 47.91 24.88
C LEU A 8 -44.47 46.85 24.56
N ALA A 9 -43.23 47.10 24.96
CA ALA A 9 -42.12 46.17 24.83
C ALA A 9 -42.19 45.14 25.98
N VAL A 10 -42.30 43.86 25.65
CA VAL A 10 -42.11 42.75 26.59
C VAL A 10 -40.69 42.23 26.38
N LEU A 11 -39.85 42.37 27.41
CA LEU A 11 -38.56 41.68 27.51
C LEU A 11 -38.83 40.16 27.56
N ILE A 12 -38.39 39.43 26.53
CA ILE A 12 -38.20 37.99 26.62
C ILE A 12 -36.72 37.78 26.92
N LEU A 13 -36.41 37.49 28.18
CA LEU A 13 -35.10 37.01 28.60
C LEU A 13 -34.98 35.55 28.15
N ALA A 14 -34.42 35.32 26.95
CA ALA A 14 -34.03 33.98 26.53
C ALA A 14 -32.84 33.54 27.39
N CYS A 15 -33.07 32.60 28.32
CA CYS A 15 -31.98 31.85 28.93
C CYS A 15 -31.31 31.01 27.82
N ILE A 16 -30.22 31.53 27.26
CA ILE A 16 -29.29 30.73 26.47
C ILE A 16 -28.52 29.89 27.50
N THR A 17 -28.98 28.67 27.75
CA THR A 17 -28.12 27.67 28.38
C THR A 17 -26.97 27.40 27.40
N PRO A 18 -25.69 27.55 27.78
CA PRO A 18 -24.60 27.12 26.92
C PRO A 18 -24.78 25.62 26.66
N VAL A 19 -24.89 25.25 25.38
CA VAL A 19 -24.81 23.85 24.96
C VAL A 19 -23.45 23.36 25.39
N ARG A 20 -23.41 22.36 26.29
CA ARG A 20 -22.15 21.76 26.72
C ARG A 20 -21.69 20.79 25.63
N PRO A 21 -20.43 20.89 25.16
CA PRO A 21 -19.88 19.89 24.25
C PRO A 21 -19.92 18.51 24.91
N LEU A 22 -20.18 17.46 24.12
CA LEU A 22 -20.08 16.10 24.62
C LEU A 22 -18.65 15.61 24.49
N ALA A 23 -18.19 14.91 25.52
CA ALA A 23 -16.99 14.09 25.44
C ALA A 23 -17.36 12.72 24.89
N SER A 24 -16.52 12.19 24.02
CA SER A 24 -16.58 10.80 23.65
C SER A 24 -15.16 10.26 23.53
N ASP A 25 -14.92 9.09 24.11
CA ASP A 25 -13.65 8.37 23.96
C ASP A 25 -13.52 7.74 22.54
N PHE A 26 -14.48 8.01 21.65
CA PHE A 26 -14.52 7.66 20.23
C PHE A 26 -15.37 8.69 19.47
N PRO A 27 -15.09 9.06 18.21
CA PRO A 27 -16.10 9.74 17.41
C PRO A 27 -17.35 8.84 17.32
N GLN A 28 -18.53 9.34 17.68
CA GLN A 28 -19.75 8.56 17.49
C GLN A 28 -20.12 8.62 16.01
N LEU A 29 -20.12 7.47 15.35
CA LEU A 29 -20.78 7.29 14.06
C LEU A 29 -22.29 7.50 14.26
N LEU A 30 -22.74 8.74 14.04
CA LEU A 30 -24.15 9.11 13.94
C LEU A 30 -24.63 8.79 12.52
N ASP A 31 -25.41 7.71 12.44
CA ASP A 31 -26.24 7.24 11.33
C ASP A 31 -26.13 7.98 9.97
N PHE A 32 -25.54 7.31 8.98
CA PHE A 32 -25.54 7.74 7.59
C PHE A 32 -26.91 7.60 6.88
N ALA A 33 -27.79 8.60 7.00
CA ALA A 33 -28.57 9.21 5.90
C ALA A 33 -30.09 9.30 6.12
N GLY A 34 -30.57 10.55 6.11
CA GLY A 34 -31.98 10.93 5.98
C GLY A 34 -32.28 12.42 5.70
N SER A 35 -31.32 13.36 5.77
CA SER A 35 -31.58 14.81 5.58
C SER A 35 -30.31 15.60 5.18
N PRO A 36 -30.40 16.76 4.48
CA PRO A 36 -29.25 17.47 3.86
C PRO A 36 -28.24 18.14 4.80
N ALA A 37 -28.45 18.11 6.11
CA ALA A 37 -27.49 18.62 7.11
C ALA A 37 -27.12 17.48 8.06
N GLN A 38 -26.14 16.68 7.63
CA GLN A 38 -25.62 15.52 8.34
C GLN A 38 -24.22 15.88 8.86
N GLN A 39 -24.10 16.07 10.16
CA GLN A 39 -22.92 16.71 10.77
C GLN A 39 -21.78 15.70 10.91
N ARG A 40 -20.64 16.05 10.33
CA ARG A 40 -19.41 15.25 10.37
C ARG A 40 -18.58 15.74 11.54
N THR A 41 -18.17 14.85 12.42
CA THR A 41 -17.26 15.19 13.52
C THR A 41 -15.91 15.56 12.94
N LYS A 42 -15.56 16.85 12.96
CA LYS A 42 -14.28 17.36 12.44
C LYS A 42 -13.92 18.72 13.02
N TRP A 43 -12.63 19.04 13.01
CA TRP A 43 -12.14 20.40 13.18
C TRP A 43 -12.70 21.36 12.11
N SER A 44 -13.09 22.56 12.52
CA SER A 44 -13.52 23.65 11.62
C SER A 44 -12.33 24.37 10.97
N THR A 45 -11.18 24.38 11.64
CA THR A 45 -9.95 25.04 11.19
C THR A 45 -9.03 24.07 10.43
N ARG A 46 -8.15 24.64 9.60
CA ARG A 46 -7.06 23.89 8.95
C ARG A 46 -5.73 23.98 9.70
N THR A 47 -5.64 24.84 10.72
CA THR A 47 -4.50 24.90 11.63
C THR A 47 -4.99 24.48 13.01
N ILE A 48 -4.40 23.42 13.53
CA ILE A 48 -4.77 22.85 14.83
C ILE A 48 -3.55 22.86 15.71
N GLN A 49 -3.64 23.55 16.85
CA GLN A 49 -2.58 23.51 17.84
C GLN A 49 -2.64 22.18 18.59
N ILE A 50 -1.48 21.54 18.77
CA ILE A 50 -1.34 20.31 19.56
C ILE A 50 -0.25 20.48 20.61
N SER A 51 -0.56 20.10 21.83
CA SER A 51 0.27 20.27 23.00
C SER A 51 0.98 18.96 23.35
N LEU A 52 2.30 18.98 23.36
CA LEU A 52 3.13 17.86 23.78
C LEU A 52 3.45 17.98 25.27
N SER A 53 2.92 17.05 26.06
CA SER A 53 3.17 16.98 27.50
C SER A 53 4.66 16.81 27.81
N THR A 54 5.15 17.44 28.87
CA THR A 54 6.50 17.17 29.40
C THR A 54 6.71 15.73 29.86
N SER A 55 5.66 14.90 29.97
CA SER A 55 5.83 13.45 30.21
C SER A 55 6.53 12.72 29.06
N LEU A 56 6.40 13.24 27.83
CA LEU A 56 6.99 12.63 26.63
C LEU A 56 8.52 12.75 26.59
N SER A 57 9.12 13.70 27.33
CA SER A 57 10.58 13.86 27.40
C SER A 57 11.22 13.10 28.56
N SER A 58 10.44 12.59 29.50
CA SER A 58 10.91 11.79 30.65
C SER A 58 9.83 10.77 31.07
N PRO A 59 9.58 9.76 30.23
CA PRO A 59 8.49 8.80 30.43
C PRO A 59 8.80 7.83 31.58
N ALA A 60 7.76 7.40 32.30
CA ALA A 60 7.90 6.75 33.60
C ALA A 60 8.20 5.23 33.55
N ALA A 61 7.75 4.44 32.55
CA ALA A 61 8.12 3.02 32.45
C ALA A 61 7.85 2.29 31.11
N ALA A 62 7.24 2.92 30.11
CA ALA A 62 6.63 2.19 29.00
C ALA A 62 7.54 1.87 27.80
N LEU A 63 8.84 2.20 27.81
CA LEU A 63 9.64 2.23 26.59
C LEU A 63 10.81 1.26 26.59
N ALA A 64 11.00 0.59 25.46
CA ALA A 64 12.23 -0.10 25.15
C ALA A 64 13.38 0.91 24.93
N PRO A 65 14.64 0.49 25.09
CA PRO A 65 15.80 1.33 24.78
C PRO A 65 15.74 1.93 23.36
N ASN A 66 16.25 3.16 23.19
CA ASN A 66 16.32 3.87 21.90
C ASN A 66 14.98 4.24 21.24
N THR A 67 13.87 4.19 21.97
CA THR A 67 12.57 4.63 21.46
C THR A 67 12.55 6.15 21.17
N ASP A 68 12.22 6.52 19.94
CA ASP A 68 12.15 7.91 19.45
C ASP A 68 10.70 8.42 19.49
N ILE A 69 10.24 8.84 20.67
CA ILE A 69 8.85 9.33 20.85
C ILE A 69 8.59 10.59 20.01
N THR A 70 9.46 11.59 20.15
CA THR A 70 9.28 12.89 19.52
C THR A 70 9.31 12.77 17.99
N GLY A 71 10.26 12.01 17.44
CA GLY A 71 10.28 11.77 16.00
C GLY A 71 9.08 10.94 15.52
N ALA A 72 8.59 9.97 16.29
CA ALA A 72 7.37 9.23 15.95
C ALA A 72 6.14 10.16 15.85
N ILE A 73 5.96 11.06 16.83
CA ILE A 73 4.88 12.07 16.82
C ILE A 73 5.00 12.98 15.59
N HIS A 74 6.18 13.55 15.34
CA HIS A 74 6.39 14.46 14.20
C HIS A 74 6.10 13.78 12.86
N ARG A 75 6.58 12.53 12.67
CA ARG A 75 6.31 11.76 11.45
C ARG A 75 4.82 11.47 11.29
N ALA A 76 4.15 11.10 12.37
CA ALA A 76 2.74 10.79 12.34
C ALA A 76 1.87 12.02 12.00
N LEU A 77 2.12 13.14 12.68
CA LEU A 77 1.47 14.43 12.38
C LEU A 77 1.72 14.86 10.93
N GLY A 78 2.97 14.74 10.44
CA GLY A 78 3.33 15.09 9.07
C GLY A 78 2.59 14.27 8.00
N ARG A 79 2.40 12.96 8.22
CA ARG A 79 1.64 12.08 7.31
C ARG A 79 0.17 12.50 7.23
N TRP A 80 -0.47 12.72 8.37
CA TRP A 80 -1.85 13.18 8.44
C TRP A 80 -2.02 14.60 7.89
N SER A 81 -1.10 15.51 8.19
CA SER A 81 -1.07 16.86 7.61
C SER A 81 -1.12 16.83 6.09
N THR A 82 -0.31 15.96 5.49
CA THR A 82 -0.26 15.81 4.02
C THR A 82 -1.55 15.22 3.47
N ALA A 83 -2.11 14.20 4.12
CA ALA A 83 -3.32 13.53 3.65
C ALA A 83 -4.58 14.40 3.79
N ALA A 84 -4.70 15.13 4.91
CA ALA A 84 -5.87 15.92 5.26
C ALA A 84 -5.81 17.36 4.74
N ASN A 85 -4.65 17.84 4.29
CA ASN A 85 -4.38 19.26 4.03
C ASN A 85 -4.70 20.12 5.26
N ILE A 86 -4.10 19.72 6.39
CA ILE A 86 -4.14 20.37 7.71
C ILE A 86 -2.72 20.67 8.16
N ARG A 87 -2.54 21.75 8.93
CA ARG A 87 -1.29 22.09 9.62
C ARG A 87 -1.45 21.86 11.12
N PHE A 88 -0.61 20.99 11.68
CA PHE A 88 -0.44 20.94 13.13
C PHE A 88 0.57 21.99 13.60
N GLU A 89 0.23 22.70 14.68
CA GLU A 89 1.14 23.61 15.37
C GLU A 89 1.51 23.01 16.73
N GLU A 90 2.69 22.43 16.79
CA GLU A 90 3.18 21.73 17.98
C GLU A 90 3.72 22.72 19.01
N VAL A 91 3.23 22.60 20.25
CA VAL A 91 3.72 23.39 21.40
C VAL A 91 4.05 22.48 22.58
N SER A 92 4.98 22.88 23.44
CA SER A 92 5.24 22.17 24.70
C SER A 92 4.21 22.59 25.77
N SER A 93 3.73 21.62 26.54
CA SER A 93 2.80 21.85 27.65
C SER A 93 3.25 21.16 28.93
N LYS A 94 2.99 21.82 30.06
CA LYS A 94 3.18 21.22 31.40
C LYS A 94 2.01 20.33 31.81
N ALA A 95 0.88 20.39 31.09
CA ALA A 95 -0.26 19.53 31.34
C ALA A 95 0.16 18.06 31.25
N GLN A 96 -0.32 17.25 32.17
CA GLN A 96 0.02 15.82 32.28
C GLN A 96 -1.20 14.93 32.02
N SER A 97 -2.40 15.40 32.39
CA SER A 97 -3.64 14.63 32.26
C SER A 97 -4.42 15.08 31.05
N ILE A 98 -5.08 14.13 30.39
CA ILE A 98 -6.20 14.41 29.49
C ILE A 98 -7.36 15.07 30.25
N SER A 99 -8.23 15.77 29.54
CA SER A 99 -9.44 16.38 30.10
C SER A 99 -10.42 15.34 30.62
N PRO A 100 -11.08 15.57 31.78
CA PRO A 100 -12.12 14.68 32.29
C PRO A 100 -13.29 14.52 31.32
N VAL A 101 -13.96 13.36 31.33
CA VAL A 101 -15.16 13.09 30.48
C VAL A 101 -16.26 14.16 30.64
N SER A 102 -16.34 14.82 31.79
CA SER A 102 -17.39 15.81 32.06
C SER A 102 -17.10 17.22 31.56
N GLU A 103 -15.85 17.56 31.26
CA GLU A 103 -15.42 18.94 31.00
C GLU A 103 -14.11 18.98 30.21
N SER A 104 -14.10 19.79 29.15
CA SER A 104 -12.93 20.06 28.32
C SER A 104 -12.13 21.25 28.89
N ASP A 105 -10.79 21.18 28.83
CA ASP A 105 -9.87 22.19 29.37
C ASP A 105 -9.31 23.17 28.32
N GLY A 106 -9.66 22.95 27.05
CA GLY A 106 -9.24 23.69 25.87
C GLY A 106 -7.85 23.31 25.34
N ILE A 107 -7.21 22.26 25.87
CA ILE A 107 -5.86 21.84 25.52
C ILE A 107 -5.95 20.55 24.72
N ASN A 108 -5.44 20.57 23.48
CA ASN A 108 -5.29 19.36 22.69
C ASN A 108 -4.01 18.62 23.08
N LEU A 109 -4.05 17.68 24.03
CA LEU A 109 -2.84 17.12 24.66
C LEU A 109 -2.42 15.77 24.06
N ILE A 110 -1.12 15.55 23.85
CA ILE A 110 -0.52 14.20 23.79
C ILE A 110 0.25 13.96 25.09
N THR A 111 -0.04 12.86 25.78
CA THR A 111 0.60 12.54 27.06
C THR A 111 0.84 11.03 27.26
N ILE A 112 1.87 10.70 28.04
CA ILE A 112 2.14 9.35 28.56
C ILE A 112 2.27 9.37 30.10
N ALA A 113 1.78 10.43 30.73
CA ALA A 113 1.91 10.59 32.17
C ALA A 113 1.05 9.58 32.94
N GLU A 114 1.59 9.06 34.04
CA GLU A 114 0.88 8.17 34.96
C GLU A 114 0.00 8.98 35.93
N THR A 115 -1.06 9.59 35.40
CA THR A 115 -2.06 10.28 36.22
C THR A 115 -3.31 9.44 36.39
N THR A 116 -4.09 9.69 37.45
CA THR A 116 -5.35 8.97 37.70
C THR A 116 -6.31 9.05 36.51
N GLU A 117 -6.40 10.22 35.86
CA GLU A 117 -7.30 10.42 34.70
C GLU A 117 -6.82 9.63 33.48
N ASN A 118 -5.51 9.68 33.17
CA ASN A 118 -4.95 8.93 32.05
C ASN A 118 -5.05 7.42 32.26
N LEU A 119 -4.91 6.92 33.49
CA LEU A 119 -5.09 5.49 33.77
C LEU A 119 -6.57 5.07 33.70
N ALA A 120 -7.50 5.96 34.06
CA ALA A 120 -8.92 5.66 34.08
C ALA A 120 -9.50 5.38 32.69
N ILE A 121 -9.04 6.05 31.63
CA ILE A 121 -9.55 5.84 30.27
C ILE A 121 -9.26 4.44 29.72
N PHE A 122 -8.20 3.79 30.20
CA PHE A 122 -7.87 2.41 29.83
C PHE A 122 -8.63 1.37 30.67
N GLY A 123 -9.08 1.74 31.87
CA GLY A 123 -9.77 0.84 32.80
C GLY A 123 -8.89 -0.36 33.21
N ARG A 124 -9.37 -1.59 33.01
CA ARG A 124 -8.57 -2.83 33.11
C ARG A 124 -8.04 -3.29 31.75
N GLY A 125 -8.15 -2.44 30.73
CA GLY A 125 -7.95 -2.79 29.33
C GLY A 125 -6.50 -2.79 28.89
N ASN A 126 -6.28 -3.47 27.78
CA ASN A 126 -4.97 -3.77 27.20
C ASN A 126 -4.59 -2.82 26.05
N ASN A 127 -5.31 -1.71 25.90
CA ASN A 127 -5.16 -0.84 24.74
C ASN A 127 -3.83 -0.06 24.82
N PRO A 128 -3.09 0.05 23.71
CA PRO A 128 -1.81 0.76 23.66
C PRO A 128 -1.98 2.28 23.79
N ALA A 129 -3.06 2.85 23.27
CA ALA A 129 -3.42 4.24 23.45
C ALA A 129 -4.93 4.45 23.31
N ARG A 130 -5.38 5.68 23.61
CA ARG A 130 -6.75 6.14 23.42
C ARG A 130 -6.80 7.63 23.12
N THR A 131 -7.79 8.01 22.31
CA THR A 131 -8.09 9.41 22.01
C THR A 131 -9.46 9.80 22.55
N ARG A 132 -9.52 10.89 23.30
CA ARG A 132 -10.78 11.52 23.75
C ARG A 132 -11.05 12.73 22.88
N VAL A 133 -12.27 12.84 22.35
CA VAL A 133 -12.69 13.93 21.47
C VAL A 133 -13.91 14.62 22.07
N PHE A 134 -13.84 15.95 22.18
CA PHE A 134 -14.95 16.81 22.55
C PHE A 134 -15.46 17.52 21.31
N TYR A 135 -16.77 17.45 21.08
CA TYR A 135 -17.38 18.08 19.91
C TYR A 135 -18.77 18.63 20.22
N ASP A 136 -19.17 19.59 19.39
CA ASP A 136 -20.50 20.19 19.43
C ASP A 136 -21.51 19.28 18.69
N LEU A 137 -22.61 18.96 19.36
CA LEU A 137 -23.64 18.04 18.85
C LEU A 137 -24.48 18.59 17.70
N GLU A 138 -24.51 19.91 17.55
CA GLU A 138 -25.33 20.64 16.58
C GLU A 138 -24.51 21.08 15.36
N THR A 139 -23.20 20.91 15.37
CA THR A 139 -22.36 21.23 14.21
C THR A 139 -21.45 20.08 13.82
N GLY A 140 -21.11 19.19 14.75
CA GLY A 140 -20.03 18.22 14.62
C GLY A 140 -18.64 18.86 14.75
N GLU A 141 -18.54 20.13 15.14
CA GLU A 141 -17.25 20.79 15.31
C GLU A 141 -16.49 20.18 16.49
N ILE A 142 -15.29 19.65 16.24
CA ILE A 142 -14.37 19.26 17.30
C ILE A 142 -13.84 20.54 17.96
N VAL A 143 -13.94 20.60 19.29
CA VAL A 143 -13.49 21.73 20.10
C VAL A 143 -12.20 21.40 20.87
N GLU A 144 -11.99 20.13 21.20
CA GLU A 144 -10.80 19.62 21.87
C GLU A 144 -10.59 18.14 21.56
N ALA A 145 -9.35 17.68 21.50
CA ALA A 145 -9.04 16.26 21.54
C ALA A 145 -7.72 15.95 22.24
N ASP A 146 -7.71 14.89 23.04
CA ASP A 146 -6.57 14.43 23.82
C ASP A 146 -6.18 13.00 23.45
N ILE A 147 -4.87 12.74 23.35
CA ILE A 147 -4.29 11.42 23.13
C ILE A 147 -3.53 10.99 24.38
N ALA A 148 -4.01 9.93 25.02
CA ALA A 148 -3.29 9.24 26.09
C ALA A 148 -2.59 8.00 25.52
N ILE A 149 -1.27 7.94 25.66
CA ILE A 149 -0.49 6.72 25.44
C ILE A 149 -0.49 5.95 26.75
N ASN A 150 -0.79 4.65 26.71
CA ASN A 150 -0.85 3.83 27.90
C ASN A 150 0.56 3.67 28.50
N PRO A 151 0.83 4.12 29.73
CA PRO A 151 2.14 3.96 30.34
C PRO A 151 2.43 2.51 30.77
N HIS A 152 1.40 1.67 30.88
CA HIS A 152 1.49 0.27 31.31
C HIS A 152 0.58 -0.63 30.46
N PRO A 153 0.89 -0.86 29.17
CA PRO A 153 0.11 -1.77 28.37
C PRO A 153 0.34 -3.21 28.87
N ILE A 154 -0.75 -3.93 29.16
CA ILE A 154 -0.73 -5.29 29.69
C ILE A 154 -1.55 -6.18 28.76
N GLY A 155 -1.10 -7.39 28.46
CA GLY A 155 -1.81 -8.39 27.67
C GLY A 155 -2.89 -9.13 28.47
N ALA A 156 -3.74 -9.89 27.78
CA ALA A 156 -4.83 -10.63 28.42
C ALA A 156 -4.33 -11.71 29.38
N ASP A 157 -3.11 -12.19 29.16
CA ASP A 157 -2.38 -13.15 30.00
C ASP A 157 -1.58 -12.48 31.14
N GLY A 158 -1.63 -11.14 31.25
CA GLY A 158 -0.86 -10.37 32.23
C GLY A 158 0.56 -9.98 31.75
N THR A 159 0.93 -10.29 30.50
CA THR A 159 2.23 -9.90 29.94
C THR A 159 2.32 -8.37 29.88
N VAL A 160 3.36 -7.78 30.47
CA VAL A 160 3.61 -6.34 30.37
C VAL A 160 4.31 -6.06 29.05
N PHE A 161 3.75 -5.16 28.25
CA PHE A 161 4.33 -4.71 27.00
C PHE A 161 5.07 -3.37 27.20
N GLN A 162 5.99 -3.11 26.28
CA GLN A 162 6.63 -1.80 26.12
C GLN A 162 6.35 -1.28 24.70
N PHE A 163 6.71 -0.03 24.44
CA PHE A 163 6.74 0.56 23.12
C PHE A 163 8.17 0.60 22.57
N SER A 164 8.30 0.46 21.26
CA SER A 164 9.53 0.77 20.53
C SER A 164 9.21 1.49 19.22
N THR A 165 10.26 2.01 18.58
CA THR A 165 10.19 2.59 17.21
C THR A 165 11.13 1.88 16.24
N ASP A 166 11.84 0.85 16.69
CA ASP A 166 12.87 0.14 15.93
C ASP A 166 12.48 -1.31 15.58
N GLY A 167 11.28 -1.73 15.99
CA GLY A 167 10.77 -3.07 15.71
C GLY A 167 11.22 -4.13 16.72
N THR A 168 11.70 -3.71 17.89
CA THR A 168 12.11 -4.62 18.98
C THR A 168 10.99 -5.63 19.28
N PRO A 169 11.22 -6.95 19.15
CA PRO A 169 10.19 -7.96 19.38
C PRO A 169 9.58 -7.89 20.79
N GLY A 170 8.28 -8.16 20.89
CA GLY A 170 7.53 -8.08 22.15
C GLY A 170 7.15 -6.66 22.58
N THR A 171 7.20 -5.69 21.67
CA THR A 171 6.81 -4.28 21.93
C THR A 171 5.73 -3.82 20.97
N TYR A 172 4.88 -2.89 21.37
CA TYR A 172 4.03 -2.14 20.44
C TYR A 172 4.89 -1.15 19.63
N ASP A 173 4.55 -0.97 18.36
CA ASP A 173 5.15 0.09 17.57
C ASP A 173 4.51 1.45 17.91
N LEU A 174 5.30 2.35 18.48
CA LEU A 174 4.80 3.65 18.96
C LEU A 174 4.33 4.55 17.81
N GLU A 175 5.02 4.53 16.67
CA GLU A 175 4.63 5.35 15.52
C GLU A 175 3.29 4.87 14.95
N SER A 176 3.09 3.56 14.78
CA SER A 176 1.79 2.98 14.39
C SER A 176 0.67 3.34 15.37
N THR A 177 0.92 3.25 16.69
CA THR A 177 -0.06 3.63 17.71
C THR A 177 -0.47 5.10 17.55
N ILE A 178 0.50 6.01 17.48
CA ILE A 178 0.22 7.46 17.39
C ILE A 178 -0.44 7.80 16.06
N MET A 179 -0.05 7.12 14.97
CA MET A 179 -0.71 7.23 13.67
C MET A 179 -2.21 6.92 13.76
N HIS A 180 -2.58 5.85 14.45
CA HIS A 180 -3.98 5.49 14.69
C HIS A 180 -4.73 6.56 15.50
N GLU A 181 -4.16 6.96 16.63
CA GLU A 181 -4.79 7.92 17.55
C GLU A 181 -5.01 9.30 16.91
N ILE A 182 -4.06 9.77 16.08
CA ILE A 182 -4.24 11.03 15.35
C ILE A 182 -5.41 10.93 14.35
N GLY A 183 -5.73 9.74 13.81
CA GLY A 183 -6.92 9.58 12.99
C GLY A 183 -8.20 9.83 13.78
N HIS A 184 -8.31 9.32 15.01
CA HIS A 184 -9.41 9.66 15.93
C HIS A 184 -9.44 11.14 16.29
N PHE A 185 -8.27 11.73 16.55
CA PHE A 185 -8.13 13.17 16.79
C PHE A 185 -8.71 14.01 15.64
N LEU A 186 -8.60 13.51 14.40
CA LEU A 186 -9.16 14.12 13.19
C LEU A 186 -10.63 13.72 12.92
N GLY A 187 -11.26 12.96 13.80
CA GLY A 187 -12.67 12.55 13.68
C GLY A 187 -12.92 11.28 12.86
N LEU A 188 -11.90 10.45 12.63
CA LEU A 188 -12.06 9.16 11.94
C LEU A 188 -12.48 8.05 12.89
N ASP A 189 -13.36 7.18 12.40
CA ASP A 189 -13.73 5.92 13.06
C ASP A 189 -12.84 4.77 12.61
N HIS A 190 -12.88 3.67 13.37
CA HIS A 190 -12.18 2.44 12.99
C HIS A 190 -12.55 1.97 11.59
N SER A 191 -11.52 1.64 10.80
CA SER A 191 -11.68 0.96 9.53
C SER A 191 -12.02 -0.53 9.71
N LYS A 192 -12.72 -1.06 8.70
CA LYS A 192 -13.00 -2.49 8.56
C LYS A 192 -12.12 -3.14 7.49
N VAL A 193 -11.20 -2.38 6.91
CA VAL A 193 -10.10 -2.86 6.08
C VAL A 193 -8.95 -3.23 7.00
N ILE A 194 -8.45 -4.47 6.90
CA ILE A 194 -7.45 -5.04 7.80
C ILE A 194 -6.12 -4.30 7.71
N GLY A 195 -5.73 -3.88 6.50
CA GLY A 195 -4.48 -3.14 6.25
C GLY A 195 -4.51 -1.65 6.63
N ALA A 196 -5.66 -1.14 7.08
CA ALA A 196 -5.79 0.28 7.39
C ALA A 196 -5.09 0.68 8.69
N THR A 197 -4.49 1.86 8.74
CA THR A 197 -3.99 2.46 9.99
C THR A 197 -5.12 2.57 11.02
N MET A 198 -6.34 2.91 10.59
CA MET A 198 -7.51 3.00 11.48
C MET A 198 -8.14 1.65 11.83
N GLN A 199 -7.54 0.51 11.48
CA GLN A 199 -8.07 -0.79 11.92
C GLN A 199 -7.88 -0.97 13.44
N ALA A 200 -8.78 -1.69 14.09
CA ALA A 200 -8.87 -1.69 15.56
C ALA A 200 -7.82 -2.55 16.29
N HIS A 201 -7.16 -3.50 15.61
CA HIS A 201 -6.28 -4.48 16.25
C HIS A 201 -4.81 -4.14 16.05
N GLN A 202 -4.16 -3.50 17.01
CA GLN A 202 -2.73 -3.21 16.84
C GLN A 202 -1.84 -4.45 17.03
N GLY A 203 -0.93 -4.68 16.08
CA GLY A 203 0.08 -5.73 16.15
C GLY A 203 1.25 -5.40 17.08
N VAL A 204 1.82 -6.43 17.70
CA VAL A 204 3.07 -6.34 18.46
C VAL A 204 4.24 -6.70 17.55
N ASN A 205 5.36 -6.01 17.68
CA ASN A 205 6.59 -6.34 16.97
C ASN A 205 7.01 -7.79 17.25
N GLY A 206 7.43 -8.50 16.21
CA GLY A 206 7.78 -9.91 16.28
C GLY A 206 6.63 -10.86 15.94
N VAL A 207 5.38 -10.37 15.81
CA VAL A 207 4.30 -11.13 15.15
C VAL A 207 4.76 -11.49 13.73
N TYR A 208 4.54 -12.74 13.33
CA TYR A 208 5.05 -13.32 12.08
C TYR A 208 6.60 -13.33 11.96
N ASN A 209 7.32 -13.13 13.06
CA ASN A 209 8.77 -12.87 13.08
C ASN A 209 9.16 -11.63 12.25
N LEU A 210 8.31 -10.61 12.23
CA LEU A 210 8.49 -9.36 11.48
C LEU A 210 8.19 -8.15 12.37
N PRO A 211 8.74 -6.96 12.05
CA PRO A 211 8.33 -5.72 12.70
C PRO A 211 6.88 -5.36 12.31
N ALA A 212 6.11 -4.84 13.27
CA ALA A 212 4.70 -4.47 13.11
C ALA A 212 4.53 -3.03 12.57
N PHE A 213 5.22 -2.72 11.48
CA PHE A 213 5.29 -1.35 10.95
C PHE A 213 4.19 -1.02 9.93
N THR A 214 3.39 -1.99 9.50
CA THR A 214 2.41 -1.84 8.40
C THR A 214 1.43 -0.68 8.60
N GLU A 215 1.12 -0.33 9.84
CA GLU A 215 0.17 0.74 10.19
C GLU A 215 0.81 2.15 10.23
N ARG A 216 2.13 2.27 10.05
CA ARG A 216 2.82 3.58 9.97
C ARG A 216 2.45 4.35 8.70
N THR A 217 2.01 3.67 7.66
CA THR A 217 1.62 4.29 6.39
C THR A 217 0.11 4.22 6.24
N LEU A 218 -0.51 5.39 6.01
CA LEU A 218 -1.95 5.46 5.77
C LEU A 218 -2.36 4.62 4.57
N SER A 219 -3.32 3.72 4.79
CA SER A 219 -3.99 3.03 3.70
C SER A 219 -4.80 4.00 2.86
N GLU A 220 -5.23 3.54 1.70
CA GLU A 220 -6.11 4.33 0.84
C GLU A 220 -7.50 4.52 1.44
N ASP A 221 -7.96 3.56 2.25
CA ASP A 221 -9.20 3.73 2.99
C ASP A 221 -9.11 4.89 4.01
N ASP A 222 -8.02 4.96 4.77
CA ASP A 222 -7.79 6.05 5.73
C ASP A 222 -7.73 7.41 5.01
N ARG A 223 -7.06 7.44 3.86
CA ARG A 223 -6.92 8.64 3.02
C ARG A 223 -8.25 9.09 2.44
N ALA A 224 -9.04 8.17 1.88
CA ALA A 224 -10.36 8.49 1.34
C ALA A 224 -11.26 9.11 2.43
N LYS A 225 -11.24 8.53 3.64
CA LYS A 225 -12.01 9.02 4.78
C LYS A 225 -11.55 10.40 5.24
N VAL A 226 -10.26 10.64 5.44
CA VAL A 226 -9.78 11.96 5.89
C VAL A 226 -9.98 13.04 4.84
N LEU A 227 -9.83 12.71 3.55
CA LEU A 227 -10.15 13.61 2.44
C LEU A 227 -11.64 13.96 2.41
N SER A 228 -12.52 13.04 2.82
CA SER A 228 -13.96 13.34 2.90
C SER A 228 -14.28 14.38 3.97
N LEU A 229 -13.45 14.50 5.01
CA LEU A 229 -13.63 15.49 6.08
C LEU A 229 -13.01 16.85 5.73
N TYR A 230 -11.81 16.85 5.15
CA TYR A 230 -10.93 18.03 5.04
C TYR A 230 -10.44 18.36 3.61
N GLY A 231 -10.50 17.37 2.72
CA GLY A 231 -10.01 17.45 1.35
C GLY A 231 -10.96 18.17 0.40
N SER A 232 -10.44 18.49 -0.79
CA SER A 232 -11.29 18.89 -1.92
C SER A 232 -11.91 17.65 -2.55
N SER A 233 -13.19 17.71 -2.91
CA SER A 233 -13.84 16.67 -3.69
C SER A 233 -13.58 16.79 -5.20
N ASP A 234 -12.84 17.81 -5.65
CA ASP A 234 -12.59 18.04 -7.07
C ASP A 234 -11.76 16.91 -7.70
N GLY A 235 -12.23 16.38 -8.82
CA GLY A 235 -11.62 15.24 -9.50
C GLY A 235 -11.96 13.88 -8.89
N LEU A 236 -12.58 13.86 -7.71
CA LEU A 236 -12.97 12.64 -6.98
C LEU A 236 -14.43 12.27 -7.27
N SER A 237 -14.80 11.07 -6.88
CA SER A 237 -16.10 10.47 -7.14
C SER A 237 -16.68 9.87 -5.87
N VAL A 238 -17.98 9.59 -5.93
CA VAL A 238 -18.73 9.04 -4.80
C VAL A 238 -19.49 7.81 -5.24
N ILE A 239 -19.51 6.79 -4.38
CA ILE A 239 -20.48 5.70 -4.46
C ILE A 239 -21.48 5.87 -3.32
N GLU A 240 -22.76 5.74 -3.64
CA GLU A 240 -23.81 5.66 -2.62
C GLU A 240 -24.81 4.56 -2.95
N GLY A 241 -25.58 4.12 -1.98
CA GLY A 241 -26.65 3.19 -2.25
C GLY A 241 -27.32 2.68 -0.99
N LYS A 242 -28.19 1.69 -1.18
CA LYS A 242 -28.93 1.03 -0.12
C LYS A 242 -28.80 -0.49 -0.20
N LEU A 243 -28.44 -1.10 0.92
CA LEU A 243 -28.41 -2.55 1.09
C LEU A 243 -29.65 -3.00 1.87
N THR A 244 -30.34 -4.01 1.32
CA THR A 244 -31.51 -4.62 1.94
C THR A 244 -31.43 -6.13 1.89
N ASN A 245 -32.16 -6.81 2.77
CA ASN A 245 -32.36 -8.24 2.76
C ASN A 245 -33.81 -8.54 2.36
N SER A 246 -33.98 -9.36 1.32
CA SER A 246 -35.30 -9.84 0.90
C SER A 246 -35.67 -11.07 1.72
N SER A 247 -36.35 -10.88 2.85
CA SER A 247 -36.85 -11.99 3.66
C SER A 247 -38.10 -12.63 3.04
N LEU A 248 -38.35 -13.91 3.35
CA LEU A 248 -39.61 -14.61 3.07
C LEU A 248 -40.77 -13.83 3.73
N GLY A 249 -41.47 -13.01 2.94
CA GLY A 249 -42.49 -12.07 3.45
C GLY A 249 -42.68 -10.81 2.60
N GLY A 250 -41.79 -10.53 1.64
CA GLY A 250 -42.04 -9.58 0.55
C GLY A 250 -41.67 -8.11 0.80
N TYR A 251 -41.21 -7.74 2.01
CA TYR A 251 -40.74 -6.38 2.32
C TYR A 251 -39.22 -6.32 2.46
N PRO A 252 -38.52 -5.36 1.82
CA PRO A 252 -37.08 -5.19 1.96
C PRO A 252 -36.72 -4.73 3.38
N VAL A 253 -35.88 -5.49 4.07
CA VAL A 253 -35.36 -5.13 5.40
C VAL A 253 -34.00 -4.44 5.23
N PRO A 254 -33.80 -3.20 5.71
CA PRO A 254 -32.49 -2.56 5.66
C PRO A 254 -31.39 -3.37 6.36
N LEU A 255 -30.22 -3.44 5.74
CA LEU A 255 -29.03 -4.02 6.36
C LEU A 255 -28.23 -2.91 7.04
N GLN A 256 -28.36 -2.78 8.35
CA GLN A 256 -27.54 -1.89 9.18
C GLN A 256 -26.17 -2.51 9.45
N GLY A 257 -25.10 -1.72 9.52
CA GLY A 257 -23.78 -2.21 9.96
C GLY A 257 -23.06 -3.11 8.97
N ALA A 258 -23.51 -3.19 7.71
CA ALA A 258 -22.84 -3.94 6.66
C ALA A 258 -21.60 -3.19 6.19
N HIS A 259 -20.47 -3.88 6.10
CA HIS A 259 -19.25 -3.33 5.52
C HIS A 259 -19.35 -3.36 4.01
N VAL A 260 -19.05 -2.22 3.37
CA VAL A 260 -18.98 -2.07 1.92
C VAL A 260 -17.62 -1.50 1.58
N TRP A 261 -16.88 -2.15 0.69
CA TRP A 261 -15.59 -1.64 0.24
C TRP A 261 -15.46 -1.67 -1.28
N VAL A 262 -14.48 -0.90 -1.76
CA VAL A 262 -14.24 -0.61 -3.16
C VAL A 262 -12.82 -1.05 -3.50
N GLU A 263 -12.68 -1.83 -4.57
CA GLU A 263 -11.38 -2.30 -5.06
C GLU A 263 -11.11 -1.80 -6.48
N GLU A 264 -9.90 -1.29 -6.73
CA GLU A 264 -9.47 -0.92 -8.07
C GLU A 264 -9.43 -2.17 -8.97
N SER A 265 -10.16 -2.18 -10.09
CA SER A 265 -10.25 -3.36 -10.96
C SER A 265 -8.93 -3.75 -11.62
N GLY A 266 -8.03 -2.79 -11.85
CA GLY A 266 -6.74 -3.01 -12.51
C GLY A 266 -5.69 -3.59 -11.58
N ALA A 267 -5.52 -3.02 -10.39
CA ALA A 267 -4.51 -3.45 -9.43
C ALA A 267 -5.02 -4.41 -8.35
N GLY A 268 -6.33 -4.38 -8.05
CA GLY A 268 -6.92 -5.13 -6.94
C GLY A 268 -6.80 -4.47 -5.57
N ARG A 269 -6.40 -3.19 -5.52
CA ARG A 269 -6.19 -2.46 -4.27
C ARG A 269 -7.50 -2.06 -3.63
N VAL A 270 -7.64 -2.23 -2.32
CA VAL A 270 -8.73 -1.63 -1.55
C VAL A 270 -8.49 -0.12 -1.48
N VAL A 271 -9.45 0.68 -1.95
CA VAL A 271 -9.28 2.14 -2.08
C VAL A 271 -10.14 2.95 -1.12
N ALA A 272 -11.27 2.40 -0.68
CA ALA A 272 -12.20 3.06 0.22
C ALA A 272 -13.23 2.06 0.75
N SER A 273 -13.76 2.34 1.93
CA SER A 273 -14.81 1.57 2.58
C SER A 273 -15.81 2.46 3.32
N GLY A 274 -16.95 1.87 3.66
CA GLY A 274 -17.97 2.48 4.50
C GLY A 274 -18.86 1.43 5.15
N ILE A 275 -19.70 1.89 6.07
CA ILE A 275 -20.64 1.06 6.80
C ILE A 275 -22.06 1.57 6.51
N THR A 276 -23.00 0.66 6.34
CA THR A 276 -24.41 1.04 6.19
C THR A 276 -25.01 1.55 7.49
N SER A 277 -25.85 2.57 7.40
CA SER A 277 -26.63 3.10 8.54
C SER A 277 -27.79 2.20 8.95
N ALA A 278 -28.51 2.60 10.01
CA ALA A 278 -29.77 1.96 10.41
C ALA A 278 -30.79 1.79 9.27
N ASN A 279 -30.77 2.69 8.28
CA ASN A 279 -31.68 2.63 7.12
C ASN A 279 -31.12 1.84 5.94
N GLY A 280 -29.97 1.18 6.11
CA GLY A 280 -29.28 0.40 5.09
C GLY A 280 -28.57 1.24 4.03
N ASN A 281 -28.56 2.56 4.19
CA ASN A 281 -27.89 3.46 3.26
C ASN A 281 -26.39 3.50 3.54
N TYR A 282 -25.57 3.58 2.51
CA TYR A 282 -24.14 3.80 2.61
C TYR A 282 -23.69 4.86 1.60
N ARG A 283 -22.58 5.52 1.91
CA ARG A 283 -21.95 6.52 1.06
C ARG A 283 -20.43 6.47 1.29
N ILE A 284 -19.68 6.27 0.21
CA ILE A 284 -18.22 6.16 0.20
C ILE A 284 -17.70 7.26 -0.74
N GLU A 285 -16.95 8.20 -0.18
CA GLU A 285 -16.51 9.42 -0.85
C GLU A 285 -15.01 9.39 -1.16
N SER A 286 -14.54 10.45 -1.84
CA SER A 286 -13.11 10.67 -2.12
C SER A 286 -12.46 9.57 -2.98
N ILE A 287 -13.24 8.87 -3.81
CA ILE A 287 -12.72 7.79 -4.65
C ILE A 287 -12.19 8.39 -5.96
N PRO A 288 -10.96 8.11 -6.39
CA PRO A 288 -10.49 8.56 -7.71
C PRO A 288 -11.38 8.07 -8.87
N ALA A 289 -11.37 8.78 -9.99
CA ALA A 289 -12.05 8.30 -11.20
C ALA A 289 -11.34 7.06 -11.76
N GLY A 290 -12.10 6.03 -12.17
CA GLY A 290 -11.48 4.75 -12.54
C GLY A 290 -12.46 3.62 -12.81
N GLN A 291 -11.95 2.39 -12.73
CA GLN A 291 -12.72 1.15 -12.82
C GLN A 291 -12.60 0.40 -11.49
N TYR A 292 -13.74 0.03 -10.91
CA TYR A 292 -13.78 -0.54 -9.57
C TYR A 292 -14.70 -1.76 -9.47
N ARG A 293 -14.41 -2.62 -8.50
CA ARG A 293 -15.33 -3.63 -7.98
C ARG A 293 -15.88 -3.13 -6.65
N VAL A 294 -17.11 -3.49 -6.32
CA VAL A 294 -17.75 -3.10 -5.05
C VAL A 294 -18.29 -4.35 -4.39
N LEU A 295 -17.92 -4.55 -3.14
CA LEU A 295 -18.20 -5.75 -2.37
C LEU A 295 -18.82 -5.38 -1.03
N THR A 296 -19.47 -6.35 -0.40
CA THR A 296 -20.02 -6.19 0.93
C THR A 296 -19.94 -7.48 1.75
N GLU A 297 -19.83 -7.33 3.06
CA GLU A 297 -19.82 -8.42 4.01
C GLU A 297 -20.58 -8.07 5.29
N TYR A 298 -21.02 -9.12 5.97
CA TYR A 298 -21.49 -9.05 7.33
C TYR A 298 -20.29 -9.09 8.29
N LEU A 299 -20.30 -8.24 9.31
CA LEU A 299 -19.23 -8.18 10.30
C LEU A 299 -19.45 -9.25 11.37
N ASP A 300 -19.06 -10.49 11.07
CA ASP A 300 -19.03 -11.61 12.03
C ASP A 300 -17.77 -12.50 11.96
N GLY A 301 -16.81 -12.11 11.13
CA GLY A 301 -15.49 -12.74 10.98
C GLY A 301 -14.36 -11.90 11.59
N PHE A 302 -13.18 -11.91 10.94
CA PHE A 302 -11.93 -11.20 11.31
C PHE A 302 -12.10 -9.80 11.92
N VAL A 303 -13.08 -9.03 11.43
CA VAL A 303 -13.28 -7.61 11.76
C VAL A 303 -14.30 -7.40 12.91
N ALA A 304 -14.94 -8.46 13.40
CA ALA A 304 -16.05 -8.39 14.36
C ALA A 304 -15.63 -8.34 15.84
N THR A 305 -14.39 -8.70 16.16
CA THR A 305 -13.95 -8.96 17.54
C THR A 305 -13.10 -7.85 18.14
N GLU A 306 -13.62 -6.62 18.24
CA GLU A 306 -13.41 -5.72 19.39
C GLU A 306 -14.13 -4.39 19.17
N GLY A 307 -14.79 -3.91 20.23
CA GLY A 307 -15.27 -2.53 20.39
C GLY A 307 -15.80 -1.83 19.14
N SER A 308 -16.84 -2.34 18.49
CA SER A 308 -17.65 -1.48 17.62
C SER A 308 -18.32 -0.41 18.51
N SER A 309 -17.63 0.68 18.78
CA SER A 309 -18.17 1.89 19.38
C SER A 309 -19.00 2.71 18.38
N SER A 310 -19.23 2.19 17.16
CA SER A 310 -20.37 2.66 16.38
C SER A 310 -21.64 2.39 17.19
N SER A 311 -22.50 3.40 17.30
CA SER A 311 -23.85 3.32 17.88
C SER A 311 -24.67 2.12 17.37
N VAL A 312 -24.24 1.52 16.25
CA VAL A 312 -24.72 0.26 15.70
C VAL A 312 -24.47 -0.92 16.64
N ALA A 313 -23.27 -1.18 17.18
CA ALA A 313 -23.09 -2.36 18.04
C ALA A 313 -23.64 -2.24 19.46
N LEU A 314 -23.81 -1.02 19.99
CA LEU A 314 -24.60 -0.81 21.21
C LEU A 314 -26.08 -1.17 20.99
N ASN A 315 -26.59 -1.10 19.75
CA ASN A 315 -27.91 -1.62 19.39
C ASN A 315 -27.91 -3.11 19.02
N LEU A 316 -26.78 -3.70 18.59
CA LEU A 316 -26.65 -5.14 18.31
C LEU A 316 -26.66 -5.98 19.60
N ALA A 317 -26.20 -5.42 20.71
CA ALA A 317 -26.10 -6.11 22.00
C ALA A 317 -27.35 -5.97 22.89
N ASN A 318 -28.50 -5.49 22.37
CA ASN A 318 -29.74 -5.44 23.15
C ASN A 318 -30.59 -6.72 22.92
N PRO A 319 -30.48 -7.75 23.79
CA PRO A 319 -31.31 -8.96 23.71
C PRO A 319 -32.81 -8.68 23.92
N ALA A 320 -33.20 -7.47 24.35
CA ALA A 320 -34.58 -7.09 24.57
C ALA A 320 -35.34 -6.67 23.29
N ASN A 321 -34.70 -6.61 22.11
CA ASN A 321 -35.40 -6.27 20.86
C ASN A 321 -34.98 -7.16 19.67
N PRO A 322 -35.58 -8.35 19.50
CA PRO A 322 -35.26 -9.28 18.40
C PRO A 322 -35.56 -8.72 17.00
N ASN A 323 -36.26 -7.58 16.88
CA ASN A 323 -36.56 -6.92 15.62
C ASN A 323 -35.48 -5.92 15.15
N ARG A 324 -34.44 -5.65 15.98
CA ARG A 324 -33.30 -4.77 15.64
C ARG A 324 -31.96 -5.48 15.51
N ALA A 325 -31.90 -6.79 15.77
CA ALA A 325 -30.68 -7.57 15.53
C ALA A 325 -30.37 -7.60 14.02
N GLN A 326 -29.17 -7.14 13.64
CA GLN A 326 -28.68 -7.22 12.26
C GLN A 326 -28.75 -8.67 11.79
N ARG A 327 -29.46 -8.90 10.67
CA ARG A 327 -29.57 -10.25 10.10
C ARG A 327 -28.27 -10.57 9.38
N ALA A 328 -27.54 -11.56 9.91
CA ALA A 328 -26.36 -12.10 9.28
C ALA A 328 -26.62 -12.45 7.80
N PHE A 329 -25.66 -12.16 6.95
CA PHE A 329 -25.71 -12.44 5.51
C PHE A 329 -24.32 -12.84 5.02
N ARG A 330 -24.26 -13.57 3.91
CA ARG A 330 -22.99 -14.00 3.30
C ARG A 330 -22.36 -12.88 2.50
N SER A 331 -21.03 -12.82 2.40
CA SER A 331 -20.37 -11.80 1.59
C SER A 331 -20.78 -11.86 0.12
N VAL A 332 -20.96 -10.69 -0.50
CA VAL A 332 -21.46 -10.56 -1.87
C VAL A 332 -20.67 -9.52 -2.63
N GLU A 333 -20.35 -9.82 -3.89
CA GLU A 333 -19.89 -8.82 -4.83
C GLU A 333 -21.12 -8.06 -5.40
N LEU A 334 -21.25 -6.78 -5.05
CA LEU A 334 -22.37 -5.93 -5.48
C LEU A 334 -22.27 -5.61 -6.97
N ARG A 335 -21.05 -5.33 -7.44
CA ARG A 335 -20.70 -5.05 -8.83
C ARG A 335 -19.27 -5.49 -9.12
N ASN A 336 -19.11 -6.32 -10.13
CA ASN A 336 -17.81 -6.79 -10.60
C ASN A 336 -17.01 -5.73 -11.41
N ARG A 337 -17.70 -4.71 -11.92
CA ARG A 337 -17.10 -3.60 -12.68
C ARG A 337 -18.01 -2.37 -12.65
N VAL A 338 -17.49 -1.26 -12.16
CA VAL A 338 -18.15 0.04 -12.10
C VAL A 338 -17.19 1.11 -12.61
N ARG A 339 -17.66 1.95 -13.54
CA ARG A 339 -16.91 3.12 -13.99
C ARG A 339 -17.28 4.32 -13.15
N LEU A 340 -16.33 4.81 -12.35
CA LEU A 340 -16.48 6.08 -11.67
C LEU A 340 -15.89 7.20 -12.53
N ARG A 341 -16.58 8.34 -12.56
CA ARG A 341 -16.15 9.54 -13.27
C ARG A 341 -15.85 10.62 -12.24
N ALA A 342 -14.88 11.47 -12.55
CA ALA A 342 -14.57 12.64 -11.74
C ALA A 342 -15.81 13.51 -11.53
N ASN A 343 -15.99 14.03 -10.32
CA ASN A 343 -17.09 14.90 -9.90
C ASN A 343 -18.48 14.27 -10.08
N ALA A 344 -18.59 12.94 -10.02
CA ALA A 344 -19.84 12.21 -10.18
C ALA A 344 -20.17 11.31 -8.98
N THR A 345 -21.46 11.15 -8.70
CA THR A 345 -22.00 10.17 -7.75
C THR A 345 -22.58 8.98 -8.52
N THR A 346 -22.23 7.77 -8.11
CA THR A 346 -22.72 6.51 -8.70
C THR A 346 -23.57 5.77 -7.68
N SER A 347 -24.83 5.47 -8.03
CA SER A 347 -25.75 4.76 -7.14
C SER A 347 -25.70 3.24 -7.35
N ILE A 348 -25.48 2.48 -6.28
CA ILE A 348 -25.45 1.01 -6.28
C ILE A 348 -26.35 0.47 -5.16
N ASN A 349 -27.61 0.19 -5.50
CA ASN A 349 -28.55 -0.48 -4.60
C ASN A 349 -28.44 -2.00 -4.77
N PHE A 350 -28.59 -2.74 -3.67
CA PHE A 350 -28.56 -4.19 -3.70
C PHE A 350 -29.51 -4.81 -2.67
N ALA A 351 -30.22 -5.86 -3.09
CA ALA A 351 -31.11 -6.63 -2.25
C ALA A 351 -30.61 -8.07 -2.18
N MET A 352 -30.24 -8.53 -0.97
CA MET A 352 -29.79 -9.91 -0.75
C MET A 352 -30.92 -10.89 -1.09
N VAL A 353 -30.57 -11.97 -1.78
CA VAL A 353 -31.49 -13.04 -2.17
C VAL A 353 -31.27 -14.31 -1.32
N PRO A 354 -32.21 -15.29 -1.29
CA PRO A 354 -32.18 -16.45 -0.40
C PRO A 354 -30.92 -17.35 -0.27
N PRO A 355 -29.94 -17.43 -1.19
CA PRO A 355 -28.64 -18.03 -0.84
C PRO A 355 -27.71 -17.09 -0.07
N GLN A 356 -27.91 -15.78 -0.13
CA GLN A 356 -27.08 -14.72 0.48
C GLN A 356 -27.64 -14.24 1.81
N SER A 357 -28.96 -14.34 2.03
CA SER A 357 -29.65 -13.77 3.19
C SER A 357 -29.56 -14.60 4.48
N GLY A 358 -28.81 -15.71 4.46
CA GLY A 358 -28.54 -16.55 5.63
C GLY A 358 -27.17 -16.26 6.26
N PRO A 359 -26.93 -16.75 7.50
CA PRO A 359 -25.65 -16.55 8.18
C PRO A 359 -24.51 -17.22 7.41
N PRO A 360 -23.29 -16.65 7.43
CA PRO A 360 -22.13 -17.30 6.84
C PRO A 360 -21.68 -18.50 7.67
N LEU A 361 -21.20 -19.52 6.98
CA LEU A 361 -20.51 -20.70 7.51
C LEU A 361 -19.00 -20.63 7.29
N LEU A 362 -18.57 -19.88 6.27
CA LEU A 362 -17.16 -19.60 5.98
C LEU A 362 -16.78 -18.28 6.66
N LYS A 363 -16.06 -18.37 7.78
CA LYS A 363 -15.71 -17.24 8.64
C LYS A 363 -14.20 -17.19 8.88
N PRO A 364 -13.40 -16.64 7.96
CA PRO A 364 -11.99 -16.43 8.24
C PRO A 364 -11.82 -15.42 9.38
N ARG A 365 -10.92 -15.71 10.31
CA ARG A 365 -10.71 -14.98 11.58
C ARG A 365 -9.29 -14.50 11.79
N LEU A 366 -8.30 -15.25 11.34
CA LEU A 366 -6.88 -14.92 11.51
C LEU A 366 -6.12 -15.13 10.21
N LEU A 367 -5.09 -14.33 10.04
CA LEU A 367 -4.10 -14.43 8.98
C LEU A 367 -2.78 -14.90 9.59
N GLY A 368 -1.91 -15.50 8.78
CA GLY A 368 -0.63 -15.95 9.27
C GLY A 368 0.44 -16.11 8.22
N THR A 369 1.68 -16.13 8.69
CA THR A 369 2.86 -16.59 7.97
C THR A 369 3.93 -16.96 9.00
N ASN A 370 5.03 -17.60 8.56
CA ASN A 370 6.16 -17.96 9.43
C ASN A 370 5.82 -18.75 10.72
N GLY A 371 4.73 -19.52 10.69
CA GLY A 371 4.28 -20.36 11.80
C GLY A 371 3.47 -19.62 12.88
N ASP A 372 2.98 -18.41 12.57
CA ASP A 372 2.24 -17.57 13.51
C ASP A 372 0.90 -17.10 12.92
N LEU A 373 -0.07 -16.76 13.78
CA LEU A 373 -1.41 -16.30 13.42
C LEU A 373 -1.78 -15.03 14.19
N SER A 374 -2.30 -14.02 13.50
CA SER A 374 -2.75 -12.77 14.10
C SER A 374 -3.96 -12.17 13.36
N ALA A 375 -4.61 -11.19 14.01
CA ALA A 375 -5.67 -10.36 13.46
C ALA A 375 -5.12 -9.09 12.77
N THR A 376 -3.83 -9.06 12.48
CA THR A 376 -3.16 -7.94 11.79
C THR A 376 -2.86 -8.28 10.33
N PRO A 377 -2.73 -7.27 9.43
CA PRO A 377 -2.40 -7.51 8.03
C PRO A 377 -1.07 -8.24 7.89
N LEU A 378 -0.94 -9.04 6.82
CA LEU A 378 0.31 -9.69 6.47
C LEU A 378 1.15 -8.75 5.59
N PRO A 379 2.31 -8.29 6.05
CA PRO A 379 3.26 -7.63 5.16
C PRO A 379 3.78 -8.63 4.12
N VAL A 380 3.68 -8.26 2.85
CA VAL A 380 4.22 -9.05 1.73
C VAL A 380 5.15 -8.20 0.87
N GLU A 381 6.22 -8.82 0.39
CA GLU A 381 7.25 -8.14 -0.40
C GLU A 381 7.13 -8.46 -1.89
N ALA A 382 7.19 -7.43 -2.74
CA ALA A 382 7.20 -7.60 -4.19
C ALA A 382 8.39 -8.49 -4.64
N GLY A 383 8.10 -9.49 -5.47
CA GLY A 383 9.10 -10.43 -5.99
C GLY A 383 9.44 -11.59 -5.05
N LYS A 384 8.74 -11.76 -3.92
CA LYS A 384 8.94 -12.88 -3.00
C LYS A 384 7.84 -13.94 -3.14
N LYS A 385 8.16 -15.16 -2.68
CA LYS A 385 7.22 -16.25 -2.42
C LYS A 385 7.11 -16.40 -0.91
N LEU A 386 5.90 -16.57 -0.38
CA LEU A 386 5.65 -16.81 1.04
C LEU A 386 4.47 -17.77 1.24
N THR A 387 4.52 -18.53 2.33
CA THR A 387 3.38 -19.34 2.78
C THR A 387 2.46 -18.47 3.62
N ILE A 388 1.18 -18.47 3.29
CA ILE A 388 0.11 -17.75 3.97
C ILE A 388 -0.80 -18.75 4.67
N TYR A 389 -1.17 -18.43 5.91
CA TYR A 389 -2.17 -19.16 6.67
C TYR A 389 -3.46 -18.36 6.78
N VAL A 390 -4.59 -19.04 6.68
CA VAL A 390 -5.89 -18.49 7.01
C VAL A 390 -6.59 -19.41 7.98
N GLY A 391 -6.89 -18.90 9.17
CA GLY A 391 -7.59 -19.62 10.22
C GLY A 391 -9.02 -19.10 10.40
N GLY A 392 -9.98 -20.00 10.61
CA GLY A 392 -11.37 -19.63 10.88
C GLY A 392 -12.35 -20.77 10.64
N GLU A 393 -13.61 -20.59 11.03
CA GLU A 393 -14.63 -21.63 10.83
C GLU A 393 -14.89 -21.83 9.32
N GLY A 394 -14.96 -23.09 8.88
CA GLY A 394 -15.26 -23.47 7.50
C GLY A 394 -14.13 -23.27 6.48
N VAL A 395 -12.95 -22.76 6.88
CA VAL A 395 -11.82 -22.56 5.94
C VAL A 395 -11.24 -23.88 5.41
N ASP A 396 -11.40 -24.98 6.15
CA ASP A 396 -11.09 -26.35 5.73
C ASP A 396 -11.97 -26.86 4.58
N GLN A 397 -13.10 -26.20 4.32
CA GLN A 397 -14.01 -26.51 3.22
C GLN A 397 -13.69 -25.76 1.92
N VAL A 398 -12.57 -25.01 1.89
CA VAL A 398 -12.12 -24.24 0.73
C VAL A 398 -11.14 -25.09 -0.09
N PRO A 399 -11.50 -25.52 -1.32
CA PRO A 399 -10.54 -26.15 -2.21
C PRO A 399 -9.52 -25.12 -2.71
N ILE A 400 -8.38 -25.57 -3.25
CA ILE A 400 -7.32 -24.63 -3.74
C ILE A 400 -7.82 -23.71 -4.86
N SER A 401 -8.72 -24.21 -5.72
CA SER A 401 -9.40 -23.39 -6.74
C SER A 401 -10.32 -22.31 -6.16
N GLY A 402 -10.66 -22.41 -4.87
CA GLY A 402 -11.47 -21.47 -4.13
C GLY A 402 -10.65 -20.38 -3.42
N VAL A 403 -9.32 -20.49 -3.37
CA VAL A 403 -8.45 -19.45 -2.81
C VAL A 403 -8.00 -18.53 -3.95
N SER A 404 -8.16 -17.22 -3.78
CA SER A 404 -7.58 -16.21 -4.68
C SER A 404 -7.18 -14.95 -3.93
N VAL A 405 -6.20 -14.21 -4.45
CA VAL A 405 -5.96 -12.83 -4.05
C VAL A 405 -6.62 -11.92 -5.09
N MET A 406 -7.28 -10.86 -4.66
CA MET A 406 -8.03 -9.97 -5.55
C MET A 406 -7.16 -9.04 -6.42
N SER A 407 -5.90 -9.41 -6.67
CA SER A 407 -4.90 -8.67 -7.44
C SER A 407 -4.26 -9.52 -8.53
N PRO A 408 -4.00 -8.99 -9.74
CA PRO A 408 -3.20 -9.70 -10.75
C PRO A 408 -1.72 -9.82 -10.37
N PHE A 409 -1.27 -9.13 -9.31
CA PHE A 409 0.12 -9.18 -8.86
C PHE A 409 0.45 -10.41 -8.03
N MET A 410 -0.54 -11.19 -7.61
CA MET A 410 -0.32 -12.31 -6.69
C MET A 410 -0.91 -13.58 -7.27
N THR A 411 -0.09 -14.62 -7.38
CA THR A 411 -0.50 -15.94 -7.87
C THR A 411 -0.36 -16.98 -6.77
N ILE A 412 -1.33 -17.87 -6.66
CA ILE A 412 -1.31 -18.98 -5.70
C ILE A 412 -0.70 -20.20 -6.38
N ASP A 413 0.15 -20.90 -5.66
CA ASP A 413 0.69 -22.19 -6.09
C ASP A 413 -0.40 -23.27 -5.95
N PRO A 414 -0.89 -23.87 -7.05
CA PRO A 414 -2.04 -24.76 -7.03
C PRO A 414 -1.80 -26.07 -6.25
N ASP A 415 -0.55 -26.41 -5.96
CA ASP A 415 -0.18 -27.65 -5.27
C ASP A 415 0.16 -27.44 -3.79
N SER A 416 0.03 -26.20 -3.29
CA SER A 416 0.51 -25.81 -1.95
C SER A 416 -0.53 -25.90 -0.82
N LEU A 417 -1.80 -26.15 -1.14
CA LEU A 417 -2.86 -26.14 -0.13
C LEU A 417 -2.69 -27.27 0.89
N THR A 418 -2.63 -26.91 2.16
CA THR A 418 -2.41 -27.85 3.27
C THR A 418 -3.28 -27.46 4.47
N LEU A 419 -3.72 -28.46 5.25
CA LEU A 419 -4.33 -28.21 6.55
C LEU A 419 -3.21 -28.11 7.60
N GLN A 420 -3.26 -27.06 8.42
CA GLN A 420 -2.24 -26.71 9.39
C GLN A 420 -2.70 -26.98 10.82
N GLN A 421 -1.77 -27.28 11.71
CA GLN A 421 -2.04 -27.61 13.11
C GLN A 421 -1.51 -26.50 14.03
N PHE A 422 -2.42 -25.61 14.45
CA PHE A 422 -2.10 -24.47 15.33
C PHE A 422 -2.69 -24.62 16.74
N GLY A 423 -3.36 -25.72 17.05
CA GLY A 423 -4.02 -25.92 18.36
C GLY A 423 -5.23 -24.99 18.59
N THR A 424 -5.71 -24.32 17.54
CA THR A 424 -6.91 -23.46 17.55
C THR A 424 -8.19 -24.30 17.62
N SER A 425 -9.27 -23.71 18.11
CA SER A 425 -10.60 -24.36 18.11
C SER A 425 -11.26 -24.41 16.72
N PHE A 426 -10.67 -23.73 15.74
CA PHE A 426 -11.10 -23.67 14.35
C PHE A 426 -9.98 -24.15 13.40
N PRO A 427 -10.32 -24.60 12.18
CA PRO A 427 -9.32 -25.06 11.22
C PRO A 427 -8.45 -23.92 10.69
N VAL A 428 -7.25 -24.28 10.23
CA VAL A 428 -6.29 -23.38 9.59
C VAL A 428 -5.79 -24.03 8.30
N ILE A 429 -5.87 -23.33 7.19
CA ILE A 429 -5.30 -23.75 5.91
C ILE A 429 -4.04 -22.94 5.61
N GLY A 430 -3.07 -23.56 4.94
CA GLY A 430 -1.85 -22.92 4.44
C GLY A 430 -1.72 -23.07 2.93
N PHE A 431 -1.27 -22.04 2.24
CA PHE A 431 -1.00 -22.04 0.80
C PHE A 431 0.10 -21.04 0.46
N ASP A 432 0.82 -21.30 -0.62
CA ASP A 432 1.91 -20.45 -1.07
C ASP A 432 1.42 -19.38 -2.06
N VAL A 433 1.87 -18.15 -1.86
CA VAL A 433 1.63 -17.00 -2.74
C VAL A 433 2.95 -16.51 -3.32
N THR A 434 2.98 -16.27 -4.63
CA THR A 434 4.07 -15.58 -5.32
C THR A 434 3.63 -14.16 -5.63
N VAL A 435 4.37 -13.18 -5.16
CA VAL A 435 4.13 -11.75 -5.39
C VAL A 435 4.99 -11.28 -6.57
N ALA A 436 4.37 -10.66 -7.57
CA ALA A 436 5.05 -10.12 -8.72
C ALA A 436 6.05 -9.02 -8.32
N ALA A 437 7.20 -8.95 -9.00
CA ALA A 437 8.22 -7.93 -8.73
C ALA A 437 7.80 -6.49 -9.06
N HIS A 438 6.65 -6.32 -9.70
CA HIS A 438 6.04 -5.03 -10.06
C HIS A 438 4.74 -4.77 -9.29
N ALA A 439 4.46 -5.61 -8.27
CA ALA A 439 3.36 -5.35 -7.37
C ALA A 439 3.52 -3.95 -6.76
N SER A 440 2.42 -3.22 -6.71
CA SER A 440 2.42 -1.83 -6.26
C SER A 440 2.15 -1.74 -4.76
N PHE A 441 2.47 -0.59 -4.18
CA PHE A 441 2.03 -0.24 -2.83
C PHE A 441 0.51 -0.37 -2.71
N GLY A 442 0.04 -0.94 -1.60
CA GLY A 442 -1.37 -0.93 -1.19
C GLY A 442 -1.81 -2.20 -0.47
N ASP A 443 -3.10 -2.20 -0.12
CA ASP A 443 -3.76 -3.30 0.58
C ASP A 443 -4.60 -4.14 -0.38
N TYR A 444 -4.49 -5.46 -0.23
CA TYR A 444 -5.07 -6.44 -1.13
C TYR A 444 -5.89 -7.48 -0.36
N SER A 445 -7.05 -7.82 -0.91
CA SER A 445 -7.97 -8.76 -0.28
C SER A 445 -7.65 -10.20 -0.65
N ILE A 446 -7.73 -11.10 0.33
CA ILE A 446 -7.85 -12.55 0.06
C ILE A 446 -9.33 -12.87 -0.10
N ARG A 447 -9.66 -13.66 -1.12
CA ARG A 447 -10.99 -14.22 -1.36
C ARG A 447 -10.93 -15.73 -1.15
N LEU A 448 -11.86 -16.25 -0.37
CA LEU A 448 -12.06 -17.67 -0.15
C LEU A 448 -13.43 -18.07 -0.68
N GLN A 449 -13.52 -19.24 -1.32
CA GLN A 449 -14.77 -19.83 -1.77
C GLN A 449 -14.81 -21.30 -1.38
N SER A 450 -15.77 -21.66 -0.53
CA SER A 450 -15.98 -23.04 -0.10
C SER A 450 -16.56 -23.92 -1.21
N ASN A 451 -16.54 -25.24 -1.01
CA ASN A 451 -17.21 -26.23 -1.87
C ASN A 451 -18.72 -25.98 -2.04
N SER A 452 -19.35 -25.28 -1.10
CA SER A 452 -20.77 -24.91 -1.20
C SER A 452 -21.03 -23.74 -2.17
N GLY A 453 -19.97 -23.07 -2.64
CA GLY A 453 -20.04 -21.83 -3.40
C GLY A 453 -20.12 -20.57 -2.55
N GLU A 454 -20.23 -20.68 -1.22
CA GLU A 454 -20.16 -19.55 -0.30
C GLU A 454 -18.77 -18.88 -0.34
N VAL A 455 -18.75 -17.55 -0.36
CA VAL A 455 -17.56 -16.72 -0.47
C VAL A 455 -17.36 -15.89 0.78
N ALA A 456 -16.11 -15.74 1.22
CA ALA A 456 -15.69 -14.82 2.25
C ALA A 456 -14.46 -14.03 1.77
N TYR A 457 -14.24 -12.86 2.38
CA TYR A 457 -13.12 -11.99 2.06
C TYR A 457 -12.35 -11.63 3.34
N LEU A 458 -11.08 -11.28 3.15
CA LEU A 458 -10.23 -10.63 4.15
C LEU A 458 -9.77 -9.31 3.54
N PRO A 459 -10.58 -8.24 3.62
CA PRO A 459 -10.31 -7.00 2.91
C PRO A 459 -9.04 -6.34 3.41
N GLY A 460 -8.06 -6.14 2.53
CA GLY A 460 -6.75 -5.60 2.89
C GLY A 460 -5.92 -6.52 3.80
N GLY A 461 -6.16 -7.83 3.76
CA GLY A 461 -5.40 -8.79 4.57
C GLY A 461 -3.92 -8.88 4.18
N LEU A 462 -3.54 -8.51 2.96
CA LEU A 462 -2.16 -8.46 2.50
C LEU A 462 -1.76 -7.01 2.21
N THR A 463 -0.64 -6.56 2.77
CA THR A 463 -0.15 -5.19 2.59
C THR A 463 1.23 -5.20 1.95
N ILE A 464 1.38 -4.45 0.85
CA ILE A 464 2.68 -4.14 0.26
C ILE A 464 3.03 -2.71 0.63
N ASP A 465 4.00 -2.53 1.54
CA ASP A 465 4.53 -1.23 1.90
C ASP A 465 6.07 -1.20 1.83
N PRO A 466 6.66 -0.86 0.66
CA PRO A 466 8.11 -0.76 0.56
C PRO A 466 8.67 0.44 1.35
N GLY A 467 7.84 1.42 1.68
CA GLY A 467 8.22 2.71 2.23
C GLY A 467 7.93 2.90 3.70
N VAL A 468 7.72 1.82 4.43
CA VAL A 468 7.31 1.84 5.83
C VAL A 468 8.23 2.64 6.75
N ASN A 469 9.51 2.78 6.38
CA ASN A 469 10.51 3.57 7.10
C ASN A 469 10.71 4.99 6.51
N SER A 470 10.03 5.33 5.42
CA SER A 470 10.07 6.67 4.84
C SER A 470 9.10 7.58 5.57
N ALA A 471 9.56 8.79 5.92
CA ALA A 471 8.73 9.85 6.47
C ALA A 471 8.02 10.68 5.38
N SER A 472 8.30 10.42 4.10
CA SER A 472 7.74 11.19 2.98
C SER A 472 6.35 10.69 2.58
N ALA A 473 5.52 11.59 2.05
CA ALA A 473 4.17 11.28 1.61
C ALA A 473 4.12 10.21 0.51
N ASN A 474 5.07 10.28 -0.43
CA ASN A 474 5.44 9.16 -1.28
C ASN A 474 6.86 8.73 -0.89
N PRO A 475 7.11 7.45 -0.56
CA PRO A 475 8.44 6.96 -0.20
C PRO A 475 9.51 7.25 -1.26
N GLY A 476 9.11 7.31 -2.54
CA GLY A 476 9.97 7.71 -3.64
C GLY A 476 10.56 9.13 -3.52
N ASP A 477 10.07 9.96 -2.60
CA ASP A 477 10.58 11.30 -2.29
C ASP A 477 11.64 11.31 -1.18
N ASP A 478 11.82 10.20 -0.48
CA ASP A 478 12.97 10.02 0.41
C ASP A 478 14.23 9.70 -0.42
N ALA A 479 15.33 10.38 -0.11
CA ALA A 479 16.58 10.25 -0.89
C ALA A 479 17.20 8.86 -0.77
N ARG A 480 17.21 8.29 0.44
CA ARG A 480 17.77 6.96 0.70
C ARG A 480 16.91 5.89 0.05
N PHE A 481 15.59 5.97 0.20
CA PHE A 481 14.65 5.07 -0.47
C PHE A 481 14.82 5.13 -1.99
N PHE A 482 14.86 6.34 -2.58
CA PHE A 482 15.01 6.51 -4.03
C PHE A 482 16.30 5.85 -4.55
N VAL A 483 17.43 6.07 -3.88
CA VAL A 483 18.71 5.43 -4.24
C VAL A 483 18.62 3.92 -4.07
N ASN A 484 18.05 3.42 -2.98
CA ASN A 484 17.89 1.98 -2.75
C ASN A 484 17.06 1.31 -3.85
N GLN A 485 15.99 1.96 -4.28
CA GLN A 485 15.18 1.45 -5.38
C GLN A 485 15.95 1.40 -6.69
N HIS A 486 16.86 2.33 -6.97
CA HIS A 486 17.73 2.20 -8.14
C HIS A 486 18.60 0.94 -8.07
N TYR A 487 19.22 0.66 -6.92
CA TYR A 487 20.01 -0.56 -6.73
C TYR A 487 19.16 -1.84 -6.93
N ARG A 488 17.97 -1.89 -6.33
CA ARG A 488 17.08 -3.07 -6.44
C ARG A 488 16.54 -3.24 -7.86
N ASP A 489 16.06 -2.16 -8.46
CA ASP A 489 15.35 -2.19 -9.73
C ASP A 489 16.28 -2.39 -10.92
N PHE A 490 17.47 -1.81 -10.89
CA PHE A 490 18.42 -1.88 -11.99
C PHE A 490 19.51 -2.93 -11.78
N LEU A 491 19.99 -3.13 -10.54
CA LEU A 491 21.09 -4.06 -10.24
C LEU A 491 20.64 -5.36 -9.57
N GLY A 492 19.39 -5.45 -9.09
CA GLY A 492 18.88 -6.65 -8.42
C GLY A 492 19.55 -6.94 -7.08
N ARG A 493 20.12 -5.92 -6.42
CA ARG A 493 20.80 -6.05 -5.13
C ARG A 493 20.49 -4.86 -4.22
N GLU A 494 20.77 -5.02 -2.93
CA GLU A 494 20.71 -3.91 -1.98
C GLU A 494 21.82 -2.89 -2.20
N LEU A 495 21.62 -1.70 -1.60
CA LEU A 495 22.59 -0.62 -1.58
C LEU A 495 23.95 -1.08 -1.01
N VAL A 496 25.06 -0.60 -1.57
CA VAL A 496 26.40 -0.75 -0.95
C VAL A 496 26.75 0.58 -0.28
N PRO A 497 26.85 0.67 1.06
CA PRO A 497 26.82 1.93 1.80
C PRO A 497 27.78 3.01 1.29
N VAL A 498 29.03 2.64 1.00
CA VAL A 498 30.06 3.60 0.54
C VAL A 498 29.70 4.23 -0.81
N ARG A 499 29.18 3.44 -1.77
CA ARG A 499 28.78 3.95 -3.10
C ARG A 499 27.42 4.66 -3.04
N ALA A 500 26.50 4.18 -2.20
CA ALA A 500 25.17 4.76 -2.03
C ALA A 500 25.21 6.14 -1.35
N ASN A 501 26.08 6.34 -0.35
CA ASN A 501 26.20 7.63 0.35
C ASN A 501 26.53 8.77 -0.60
N LYS A 502 27.39 8.55 -1.61
CA LYS A 502 27.66 9.57 -2.63
C LYS A 502 26.37 10.06 -3.31
N TRP A 503 25.49 9.15 -3.74
CA TRP A 503 24.23 9.51 -4.40
C TRP A 503 23.24 10.19 -3.44
N ILE A 504 23.19 9.73 -2.19
CA ILE A 504 22.35 10.34 -1.15
C ILE A 504 22.82 11.77 -0.85
N ASP A 505 24.13 11.97 -0.72
CA ASP A 505 24.73 13.28 -0.47
C ASP A 505 24.46 14.24 -1.63
N GLU A 506 24.50 13.77 -2.89
CA GLU A 506 24.12 14.59 -4.06
C GLU A 506 22.67 15.08 -3.99
N LEU A 507 21.73 14.23 -3.55
CA LEU A 507 20.33 14.64 -3.33
C LEU A 507 20.20 15.62 -2.14
N GLY A 508 21.03 15.46 -1.11
CA GLY A 508 21.05 16.31 0.08
C GLY A 508 21.54 17.74 -0.18
N LYS A 509 22.27 17.99 -1.28
CA LYS A 509 22.81 19.32 -1.61
C LYS A 509 21.75 20.40 -1.87
N CYS A 510 20.50 20.01 -2.12
CA CYS A 510 19.41 20.98 -2.32
C CYS A 510 18.94 21.64 -1.02
N GLY A 511 19.23 21.08 0.16
CA GLY A 511 18.71 21.61 1.42
C GLY A 511 17.18 21.75 1.39
N VAL A 512 16.67 22.97 1.59
CA VAL A 512 15.23 23.30 1.56
C VAL A 512 14.73 23.84 0.21
N ASP A 513 15.58 23.85 -0.83
CA ASP A 513 15.22 24.31 -2.17
C ASP A 513 14.39 23.24 -2.90
N ALA A 514 13.08 23.48 -2.96
CA ALA A 514 12.12 22.59 -3.62
C ALA A 514 12.28 22.54 -5.15
N ASP A 515 12.86 23.57 -5.77
CA ASP A 515 13.06 23.63 -7.22
C ASP A 515 14.34 22.90 -7.65
N CYS A 516 15.31 22.74 -6.74
CA CYS A 516 16.54 21.98 -6.96
C CYS A 516 16.32 20.46 -6.99
N ALA A 517 15.42 19.95 -6.14
CA ALA A 517 15.27 18.51 -5.89
C ALA A 517 14.88 17.69 -7.14
N PRO A 518 13.96 18.13 -8.01
CA PRO A 518 13.64 17.41 -9.25
C PRO A 518 14.84 17.25 -10.18
N GLY A 519 15.62 18.32 -10.37
CA GLY A 519 16.82 18.30 -11.22
C GLY A 519 17.90 17.36 -10.67
N ARG A 520 18.13 17.37 -9.35
CA ARG A 520 19.09 16.43 -8.73
C ARG A 520 18.68 14.98 -8.82
N ARG A 521 17.39 14.67 -8.70
CA ARG A 521 16.89 13.31 -8.91
C ARG A 521 17.16 12.83 -10.33
N LEU A 522 16.93 13.69 -11.31
CA LEU A 522 17.28 13.41 -12.69
C LEU A 522 18.80 13.21 -12.87
N ASP A 523 19.63 14.06 -12.26
CA ASP A 523 21.11 13.91 -12.28
C ASP A 523 21.55 12.56 -11.71
N VAL A 524 21.00 12.16 -10.56
CA VAL A 524 21.32 10.88 -9.90
C VAL A 524 20.85 9.71 -10.75
N SER A 525 19.63 9.75 -11.27
CA SER A 525 19.10 8.72 -12.16
C SER A 525 19.93 8.57 -13.43
N ALA A 526 20.30 9.69 -14.08
CA ALA A 526 21.17 9.68 -15.25
C ALA A 526 22.55 9.09 -14.90
N GLY A 527 23.23 9.64 -13.90
CA GLY A 527 24.56 9.18 -13.51
C GLY A 527 24.61 7.72 -13.07
N PHE A 528 23.56 7.22 -12.41
CA PHE A 528 23.46 5.82 -11.99
C PHE A 528 23.29 4.88 -13.18
N VAL A 529 22.32 5.17 -14.06
CA VAL A 529 22.04 4.37 -15.26
C VAL A 529 23.29 4.31 -16.14
N GLU A 530 24.05 5.39 -16.25
CA GLU A 530 25.22 5.47 -17.13
C GLU A 530 26.49 4.81 -16.59
N ALA A 531 26.81 4.99 -15.31
CA ALA A 531 28.13 4.64 -14.79
C ALA A 531 28.27 3.17 -14.35
N GLU A 532 27.25 2.59 -13.73
CA GLU A 532 27.33 1.25 -13.11
C GLU A 532 26.48 0.20 -13.84
N PHE A 533 25.55 0.64 -14.68
CA PHE A 533 24.42 -0.17 -15.12
C PHE A 533 24.37 -0.44 -16.64
N LEU A 534 24.53 0.58 -17.48
CA LEU A 534 24.18 0.45 -18.89
C LEU A 534 25.02 -0.62 -19.61
N GLU A 535 26.27 -0.81 -19.22
CA GLU A 535 27.14 -1.81 -19.86
C GLU A 535 26.66 -3.24 -19.62
N THR A 536 26.37 -3.63 -18.38
CA THR A 536 25.88 -4.99 -18.07
C THR A 536 24.49 -5.23 -18.63
N TRP A 537 23.62 -4.21 -18.54
CA TRP A 537 22.25 -4.29 -19.04
C TRP A 537 22.21 -4.44 -20.56
N SER A 538 22.96 -3.58 -21.25
CA SER A 538 23.00 -3.58 -22.71
C SER A 538 23.72 -4.82 -23.27
N PHE A 539 24.67 -5.40 -22.54
CA PHE A 539 25.28 -6.67 -22.93
C PHE A 539 24.27 -7.83 -22.93
N ILE A 540 23.46 -7.99 -21.87
CA ILE A 540 22.41 -9.04 -21.83
C ILE A 540 21.43 -8.86 -22.99
N TYR A 541 20.97 -7.62 -23.21
CA TYR A 541 20.12 -7.31 -24.35
C TYR A 541 20.77 -7.72 -25.68
N ARG A 542 22.06 -7.42 -25.88
CA ARG A 542 22.79 -7.77 -27.11
C ARG A 542 23.02 -9.27 -27.27
N VAL A 543 23.19 -10.03 -26.20
CA VAL A 543 23.25 -11.50 -26.26
C VAL A 543 21.93 -12.06 -26.81
N TYR A 544 20.79 -11.58 -26.31
CA TYR A 544 19.47 -11.95 -26.84
C TYR A 544 19.28 -11.55 -28.31
N LYS A 545 19.72 -10.36 -28.71
CA LYS A 545 19.66 -9.91 -30.11
C LYS A 545 20.56 -10.73 -31.03
N ALA A 546 21.81 -10.98 -30.63
CA ALA A 546 22.79 -11.70 -31.42
C ALA A 546 22.43 -13.18 -31.57
N ALA A 547 22.04 -13.83 -30.47
CA ALA A 547 21.71 -15.25 -30.48
C ALA A 547 20.28 -15.50 -30.96
N LEU A 548 19.28 -14.87 -30.36
CA LEU A 548 17.88 -15.22 -30.58
C LEU A 548 17.18 -14.32 -31.60
N GLY A 549 17.70 -13.12 -31.85
CA GLY A 549 17.07 -12.17 -32.79
C GLY A 549 15.84 -11.47 -32.20
N ARG A 550 15.69 -11.48 -30.86
CA ARG A 550 14.57 -10.85 -30.13
C ARG A 550 15.08 -10.10 -28.91
N ARG A 551 14.21 -9.31 -28.27
CA ARG A 551 14.49 -8.72 -26.96
C ARG A 551 14.28 -9.77 -25.84
N PRO A 552 14.99 -9.67 -24.71
CA PRO A 552 14.64 -10.43 -23.52
C PRO A 552 13.29 -9.96 -22.99
N THR A 553 12.54 -10.88 -22.37
CA THR A 553 11.45 -10.52 -21.46
C THR A 553 12.01 -10.01 -20.14
N LEU A 554 11.19 -9.32 -19.34
CA LEU A 554 11.57 -8.85 -18.01
C LEU A 554 11.96 -10.00 -17.08
N SER A 555 11.24 -11.13 -17.16
CA SER A 555 11.52 -12.31 -16.33
C SER A 555 12.90 -12.89 -16.66
N GLU A 556 13.18 -13.09 -17.95
CA GLU A 556 14.49 -13.51 -18.43
C GLU A 556 15.59 -12.54 -18.01
N PHE A 557 15.36 -11.23 -18.22
CA PHE A 557 16.32 -10.21 -17.87
C PHE A 557 16.63 -10.19 -16.36
N ASN A 558 15.61 -10.27 -15.51
CA ASN A 558 15.77 -10.28 -14.05
C ASN A 558 16.54 -11.51 -13.56
N SER A 559 16.36 -12.67 -14.21
CA SER A 559 17.16 -13.87 -13.93
C SER A 559 18.61 -13.68 -14.38
N ASP A 560 18.81 -13.17 -15.59
CA ASP A 560 20.12 -13.13 -16.24
C ASP A 560 21.05 -12.07 -15.66
N ARG A 561 20.51 -10.92 -15.24
CA ARG A 561 21.30 -9.84 -14.65
C ARG A 561 22.02 -10.23 -13.37
N LEU A 562 21.51 -11.23 -12.64
CA LEU A 562 22.15 -11.72 -11.41
C LEU A 562 23.46 -12.46 -11.69
N HIS A 563 23.68 -12.90 -12.93
CA HIS A 563 24.89 -13.62 -13.34
C HIS A 563 26.00 -12.70 -13.86
N ILE A 564 25.74 -11.40 -14.04
CA ILE A 564 26.73 -10.45 -14.55
C ILE A 564 27.14 -9.49 -13.44
N VAL A 565 28.43 -9.48 -13.12
CA VAL A 565 29.00 -8.62 -12.09
C VAL A 565 29.19 -7.21 -12.65
N THR A 566 28.79 -6.19 -11.88
CA THR A 566 28.91 -4.78 -12.29
C THR A 566 30.33 -4.22 -12.10
N ASP A 567 31.15 -4.83 -11.25
CA ASP A 567 32.54 -4.43 -11.04
C ASP A 567 33.43 -4.77 -12.26
N PRO A 568 34.29 -3.83 -12.74
CA PRO A 568 35.13 -4.05 -13.92
C PRO A 568 36.05 -5.28 -13.84
N GLU A 569 36.59 -5.63 -12.66
CA GLU A 569 37.55 -6.72 -12.49
C GLU A 569 36.90 -8.10 -12.72
N GLY A 570 35.66 -8.26 -12.27
CA GLY A 570 34.89 -9.51 -12.43
C GLY A 570 34.03 -9.59 -13.68
N ARG A 571 33.79 -8.47 -14.37
CA ARG A 571 32.78 -8.35 -15.43
C ARG A 571 33.01 -9.30 -16.59
N GLU A 572 34.21 -9.32 -17.17
CA GLU A 572 34.49 -10.12 -18.37
C GLU A 572 34.35 -11.63 -18.11
N ASN A 573 34.79 -12.11 -16.95
CA ASN A 573 34.59 -13.50 -16.55
C ASN A 573 33.09 -13.84 -16.38
N SER A 574 32.32 -12.90 -15.82
CA SER A 574 30.88 -13.08 -15.63
C SER A 574 30.11 -13.07 -16.96
N LYS A 575 30.53 -12.26 -17.95
CA LYS A 575 29.98 -12.26 -19.32
C LYS A 575 30.15 -13.64 -19.96
N LEU A 576 31.33 -14.24 -19.87
CA LEU A 576 31.59 -15.57 -20.43
C LEU A 576 30.82 -16.68 -19.71
N ALA A 577 30.73 -16.61 -18.37
CA ALA A 577 29.92 -17.55 -17.60
C ALA A 577 28.43 -17.48 -18.01
N PHE A 578 27.91 -16.27 -18.19
CA PHE A 578 26.55 -16.05 -18.67
C PHE A 578 26.33 -16.64 -20.07
N THR A 579 27.21 -16.35 -21.04
CA THR A 579 27.03 -16.89 -22.40
C THR A 579 27.19 -18.41 -22.46
N LYS A 580 28.04 -19.02 -21.61
CA LYS A 580 28.10 -20.48 -21.44
C LYS A 580 26.78 -21.07 -20.96
N ALA A 581 26.15 -20.45 -19.97
CA ALA A 581 24.82 -20.85 -19.51
C ALA A 581 23.72 -20.58 -20.55
N PHE A 582 23.91 -19.57 -21.41
CA PHE A 582 22.96 -19.19 -22.45
C PHE A 582 22.91 -20.19 -23.61
N VAL A 583 24.06 -20.61 -24.14
CA VAL A 583 24.14 -21.46 -25.34
C VAL A 583 23.67 -22.90 -25.13
N VAL A 584 23.41 -23.29 -23.88
CA VAL A 584 22.83 -24.59 -23.52
C VAL A 584 21.32 -24.52 -23.27
N ARG A 585 20.71 -23.33 -23.38
CA ARG A 585 19.25 -23.17 -23.25
C ARG A 585 18.53 -23.86 -24.40
N GLN A 586 17.37 -24.43 -24.11
CA GLN A 586 16.58 -25.17 -25.09
C GLN A 586 16.23 -24.32 -26.34
N GLU A 587 15.91 -23.04 -26.16
CA GLU A 587 15.61 -22.14 -27.28
C GLU A 587 16.83 -21.90 -28.18
N PHE A 588 18.02 -21.74 -27.58
CA PHE A 588 19.26 -21.62 -28.35
C PHE A 588 19.56 -22.91 -29.13
N LEU A 589 19.45 -24.06 -28.47
CA LEU A 589 19.69 -25.37 -29.10
C LEU A 589 18.65 -25.71 -30.18
N THR A 590 17.43 -25.20 -30.05
CA THR A 590 16.39 -25.33 -31.07
C THR A 590 16.74 -24.52 -32.31
N LYS A 591 17.25 -23.28 -32.14
CA LYS A 591 17.66 -22.42 -33.25
C LYS A 591 19.00 -22.84 -33.86
N TYR A 592 19.92 -23.34 -33.04
CA TYR A 592 21.28 -23.76 -33.40
C TYR A 592 21.62 -25.15 -32.83
N PRO A 593 21.10 -26.23 -33.43
CA PRO A 593 21.33 -27.59 -32.94
C PRO A 593 22.80 -27.97 -32.78
N THR A 594 23.07 -28.94 -31.90
CA THR A 594 24.39 -29.58 -31.82
C THR A 594 24.58 -30.48 -33.05
N GLY A 595 25.75 -30.40 -33.70
CA GLY A 595 26.07 -31.21 -34.89
C GLY A 595 25.86 -30.55 -36.25
N VAL A 596 25.33 -29.32 -36.29
CA VAL A 596 25.32 -28.49 -37.52
C VAL A 596 26.76 -28.11 -37.90
N LYS A 597 27.05 -28.02 -39.20
CA LYS A 597 28.38 -27.59 -39.68
C LYS A 597 28.69 -26.17 -39.19
N VAL A 598 29.94 -25.92 -38.82
CA VAL A 598 30.39 -24.61 -38.32
C VAL A 598 30.02 -23.46 -39.26
N ASP A 599 30.20 -23.64 -40.57
CA ASP A 599 29.85 -22.63 -41.56
C ASP A 599 28.37 -22.27 -41.52
N GLN A 600 27.49 -23.27 -41.44
CA GLN A 600 26.04 -23.06 -41.37
C GLN A 600 25.63 -22.36 -40.07
N PHE A 601 26.24 -22.72 -38.95
CA PHE A 601 26.01 -22.06 -37.65
C PHE A 601 26.39 -20.58 -37.70
N LEU A 602 27.59 -20.27 -38.20
CA LEU A 602 28.10 -18.90 -38.30
C LEU A 602 27.30 -18.06 -39.31
N ASP A 603 26.97 -18.64 -40.47
CA ASP A 603 26.17 -17.97 -41.50
C ASP A 603 24.77 -17.61 -40.97
N GLN A 604 24.14 -18.53 -40.24
CA GLN A 604 22.84 -18.30 -39.63
C GLN A 604 22.89 -17.22 -38.53
N LEU A 605 23.95 -17.19 -37.71
CA LEU A 605 24.14 -16.15 -36.69
C LEU A 605 24.32 -14.76 -37.32
N VAL A 606 25.29 -14.62 -38.24
CA VAL A 606 25.59 -13.34 -38.89
C VAL A 606 24.41 -12.86 -39.71
N SER A 607 23.72 -13.76 -40.42
CA SER A 607 22.50 -13.43 -41.17
C SER A 607 21.38 -12.95 -40.24
N SER A 608 21.19 -13.60 -39.09
CA SER A 608 20.21 -13.17 -38.09
C SER A 608 20.51 -11.77 -37.55
N VAL A 609 21.77 -11.43 -37.29
CA VAL A 609 22.16 -10.08 -36.84
C VAL A 609 21.92 -9.05 -37.94
N MET A 610 22.28 -9.35 -39.18
CA MET A 610 22.03 -8.46 -40.32
C MET A 610 20.53 -8.19 -40.50
N GLN A 611 19.68 -9.20 -40.45
CA GLN A 611 18.23 -9.06 -40.64
C GLN A 611 17.54 -8.28 -39.52
N ILE A 612 17.97 -8.48 -38.26
CA ILE A 612 17.26 -7.95 -37.09
C ILE A 612 17.82 -6.61 -36.62
N SER A 613 19.12 -6.39 -36.80
CA SER A 613 19.80 -5.18 -36.33
C SER A 613 20.34 -4.32 -37.46
N GLU A 614 20.33 -4.77 -38.73
CA GLU A 614 20.91 -4.06 -39.89
C GLU A 614 22.41 -3.80 -39.71
N VAL A 615 23.11 -4.73 -39.07
CA VAL A 615 24.56 -4.68 -38.88
C VAL A 615 25.20 -5.80 -39.68
N ASP A 616 26.01 -5.43 -40.67
CA ASP A 616 26.79 -6.39 -41.44
C ASP A 616 28.00 -6.86 -40.62
N LEU A 617 27.95 -8.12 -40.17
CA LEU A 617 29.03 -8.80 -39.45
C LEU A 617 29.68 -9.91 -40.31
N LEU A 618 29.40 -9.97 -41.61
CA LEU A 618 30.09 -10.89 -42.52
C LEU A 618 31.62 -10.76 -42.46
N PRO A 619 32.21 -9.55 -42.33
CA PRO A 619 33.66 -9.40 -42.18
C PRO A 619 34.23 -10.08 -40.92
N GLU A 620 33.44 -10.23 -39.85
CA GLU A 620 33.88 -10.83 -38.59
C GLU A 620 33.83 -12.37 -38.64
N ARG A 621 33.15 -12.96 -39.64
CA ARG A 621 32.94 -14.42 -39.76
C ARG A 621 34.23 -15.24 -39.66
N GLY A 622 35.32 -14.77 -40.26
CA GLY A 622 36.63 -15.44 -40.20
C GLY A 622 37.19 -15.49 -38.78
N ASN A 623 37.03 -14.40 -38.01
CA ASN A 623 37.45 -14.33 -36.62
C ASN A 623 36.58 -15.24 -35.74
N LEU A 624 35.26 -15.28 -35.98
CA LEU A 624 34.34 -16.16 -35.25
C LEU A 624 34.63 -17.64 -35.50
N ALA A 625 35.02 -18.01 -36.72
CA ALA A 625 35.43 -19.37 -37.05
C ALA A 625 36.65 -19.82 -36.24
N GLY A 626 37.58 -18.91 -35.96
CA GLY A 626 38.75 -19.18 -35.11
C GLY A 626 38.42 -19.46 -33.64
N LEU A 627 37.26 -19.01 -33.15
CA LEU A 627 36.78 -19.27 -31.77
C LEU A 627 36.02 -20.59 -31.65
N TYR A 628 35.62 -21.20 -32.77
CA TYR A 628 34.81 -22.41 -32.75
C TYR A 628 35.68 -23.65 -32.46
N ASP A 629 35.48 -24.25 -31.29
CA ASP A 629 36.19 -25.47 -30.85
C ASP A 629 35.27 -26.72 -30.80
N GLY A 630 34.01 -26.58 -31.22
CA GLY A 630 32.98 -27.63 -31.12
C GLY A 630 32.44 -27.86 -29.72
N THR A 631 32.88 -27.08 -28.72
CA THR A 631 32.42 -27.16 -27.34
C THR A 631 31.41 -26.07 -27.00
N ILE A 632 30.87 -26.12 -25.78
CA ILE A 632 30.05 -25.05 -25.20
C ILE A 632 30.86 -23.74 -25.12
N THR A 633 32.16 -23.82 -24.84
CA THR A 633 33.02 -22.65 -24.67
C THR A 633 33.17 -21.87 -25.97
N GLY A 634 33.51 -22.52 -27.10
CA GLY A 634 33.64 -21.81 -28.38
C GLY A 634 32.33 -21.17 -28.84
N ARG A 635 31.19 -21.85 -28.64
CA ARG A 635 29.86 -21.26 -28.91
C ARG A 635 29.60 -20.03 -28.04
N ALA A 636 29.93 -20.09 -26.76
CA ALA A 636 29.76 -18.97 -25.82
C ALA A 636 30.64 -17.77 -26.16
N GLU A 637 31.90 -18.00 -26.53
CA GLU A 637 32.85 -16.96 -26.94
C GLU A 637 32.40 -16.27 -28.23
N ILE A 638 31.87 -17.01 -29.20
CA ILE A 638 31.26 -16.44 -30.42
C ILE A 638 30.11 -15.49 -30.08
N ILE A 639 29.20 -15.91 -29.19
CA ILE A 639 28.06 -15.07 -28.80
C ILE A 639 28.51 -13.82 -28.02
N GLN A 640 29.46 -13.96 -27.10
CA GLN A 640 30.05 -12.82 -26.39
C GLN A 640 30.72 -11.85 -27.37
N ARG A 641 31.53 -12.36 -28.31
CA ARG A 641 32.22 -11.56 -29.33
C ARG A 641 31.26 -10.77 -30.21
N LEU A 642 30.16 -11.38 -30.62
CA LEU A 642 29.09 -10.71 -31.36
C LEU A 642 28.40 -9.63 -30.52
N ALA A 643 28.06 -9.95 -29.26
CA ALA A 643 27.39 -9.02 -28.34
C ALA A 643 28.27 -7.81 -27.98
N ASP A 644 29.58 -7.98 -27.87
CA ASP A 644 30.53 -6.89 -27.60
C ASP A 644 31.00 -6.16 -28.88
N HIS A 645 30.54 -6.57 -30.07
CA HIS A 645 30.97 -5.95 -31.32
C HIS A 645 30.54 -4.46 -31.38
N PRO A 646 31.45 -3.50 -31.61
CA PRO A 646 31.16 -2.06 -31.51
C PRO A 646 30.01 -1.59 -32.41
N ALA A 647 29.88 -2.15 -33.62
CA ALA A 647 28.79 -1.80 -34.53
C ALA A 647 27.42 -2.24 -34.00
N LEU A 648 27.34 -3.41 -33.36
CA LEU A 648 26.10 -3.89 -32.74
C LEU A 648 25.81 -3.09 -31.46
N ALA A 649 26.82 -2.84 -30.63
CA ALA A 649 26.72 -2.01 -29.43
C ALA A 649 26.14 -0.62 -29.75
N LYS A 650 26.67 0.04 -30.79
CA LYS A 650 26.17 1.35 -31.23
C LYS A 650 24.76 1.29 -31.81
N ARG A 651 24.43 0.25 -32.59
CA ARG A 651 23.13 0.14 -33.26
C ARG A 651 21.99 -0.16 -32.30
N GLU A 652 22.30 -0.85 -31.21
CA GLU A 652 21.32 -1.32 -30.24
C GLU A 652 21.25 -0.49 -28.96
N SER A 653 22.06 0.58 -28.83
CA SER A 653 22.17 1.38 -27.60
C SER A 653 20.84 2.00 -27.18
N SER A 654 20.16 2.74 -28.06
CA SER A 654 18.90 3.41 -27.72
C SER A 654 17.78 2.41 -27.42
N LYS A 655 17.72 1.29 -28.16
CA LYS A 655 16.77 0.20 -27.91
C LYS A 655 16.97 -0.43 -26.55
N ALA A 656 18.23 -0.73 -26.21
CA ALA A 656 18.58 -1.22 -24.90
C ALA A 656 18.21 -0.20 -23.81
N PHE A 657 18.59 1.07 -24.00
CA PHE A 657 18.29 2.13 -23.04
C PHE A 657 16.78 2.29 -22.79
N VAL A 658 15.95 2.28 -23.84
CA VAL A 658 14.50 2.41 -23.69
C VAL A 658 13.95 1.23 -22.89
N LEU A 659 14.31 0.00 -23.26
CA LEU A 659 13.84 -1.20 -22.58
C LEU A 659 14.30 -1.23 -21.11
N ALA A 660 15.49 -0.68 -20.81
CA ALA A 660 15.97 -0.52 -19.44
C ALA A 660 15.07 0.36 -18.57
N GLN A 661 14.48 1.43 -19.13
CA GLN A 661 13.60 2.31 -18.37
C GLN A 661 12.30 1.60 -17.98
N TYR A 662 11.72 0.80 -18.88
CA TYR A 662 10.55 -0.02 -18.59
C TYR A 662 10.85 -1.10 -17.56
N PHE A 663 11.98 -1.81 -17.70
CA PHE A 663 12.34 -2.91 -16.80
C PHE A 663 12.81 -2.45 -15.43
N GLY A 664 13.50 -1.31 -15.34
CA GLY A 664 13.96 -0.72 -14.10
C GLY A 664 12.85 0.05 -13.41
N TYR A 665 12.39 1.16 -13.99
CA TYR A 665 11.42 2.04 -13.34
C TYR A 665 10.01 1.46 -13.29
N LEU A 666 9.52 0.86 -14.37
CA LEU A 666 8.11 0.42 -14.39
C LEU A 666 7.93 -1.05 -14.02
N ARG A 667 9.03 -1.82 -14.00
CA ARG A 667 9.07 -3.26 -13.71
C ARG A 667 8.07 -4.05 -14.57
N ARG A 668 7.85 -3.65 -15.83
CA ARG A 668 6.96 -4.34 -16.77
C ARG A 668 7.52 -4.40 -18.19
N GLU A 669 6.86 -5.17 -19.04
CA GLU A 669 7.09 -5.12 -20.48
C GLU A 669 6.67 -3.76 -21.05
N PRO A 670 7.42 -3.22 -22.04
CA PRO A 670 6.98 -2.03 -22.74
C PRO A 670 5.78 -2.34 -23.63
N ASP A 671 4.86 -1.39 -23.70
CA ASP A 671 3.88 -1.34 -24.78
C ASP A 671 4.55 -0.89 -26.08
N GLU A 672 4.21 -1.51 -27.21
CA GLU A 672 4.90 -1.25 -28.49
C GLU A 672 4.79 0.22 -28.93
N ASN A 673 3.66 0.87 -28.65
CA ASN A 673 3.46 2.28 -29.00
C ASN A 673 4.39 3.20 -28.20
N GLY A 674 4.45 3.04 -26.87
CA GLY A 674 5.35 3.79 -26.01
C GLY A 674 6.82 3.50 -26.30
N TYR A 675 7.16 2.24 -26.57
CA TYR A 675 8.51 1.85 -26.97
C TYR A 675 8.96 2.58 -28.24
N ASN A 676 8.14 2.54 -29.30
CA ASN A 676 8.46 3.18 -30.58
C ASN A 676 8.46 4.71 -30.48
N PHE A 677 7.58 5.30 -29.66
CA PHE A 677 7.59 6.73 -29.38
C PHE A 677 8.95 7.18 -28.81
N TRP A 678 9.44 6.48 -27.78
CA TRP A 678 10.74 6.81 -27.19
C TRP A 678 11.90 6.57 -28.16
N LEU A 679 11.85 5.51 -28.97
CA LEU A 679 12.86 5.29 -30.01
C LEU A 679 12.91 6.43 -31.03
N SER A 680 11.77 6.96 -31.47
CA SER A 680 11.74 8.14 -32.37
C SER A 680 12.21 9.42 -31.68
N THR A 681 12.11 9.50 -30.35
CA THR A 681 12.56 10.66 -29.58
C THR A 681 14.09 10.65 -29.41
N LEU A 682 14.69 9.46 -29.30
CA LEU A 682 16.13 9.26 -29.16
C LEU A 682 16.87 9.21 -30.52
N ASP A 683 16.36 9.91 -31.55
CA ASP A 683 16.83 9.84 -32.96
C ASP A 683 18.33 10.13 -33.15
N ASP A 684 18.97 10.75 -32.16
CA ASP A 684 20.41 10.91 -32.11
C ASP A 684 21.11 9.68 -31.54
N ARG A 685 21.92 9.03 -32.40
CA ARG A 685 22.90 7.97 -32.06
C ARG A 685 24.06 8.46 -31.17
N THR A 686 23.86 9.57 -30.46
CA THR A 686 24.80 10.11 -29.48
C THR A 686 24.48 9.52 -28.10
N GLY A 687 25.48 9.49 -27.21
CA GLY A 687 25.47 8.72 -25.97
C GLY A 687 24.33 9.05 -24.99
N SER A 688 24.34 8.34 -23.88
CA SER A 688 23.26 8.23 -22.88
C SER A 688 22.90 9.52 -22.12
N ASP A 689 23.67 10.62 -22.22
CA ASP A 689 23.44 11.89 -21.47
C ASP A 689 22.88 13.01 -22.36
N SER A 690 22.37 12.67 -23.55
CA SER A 690 21.74 13.70 -24.40
C SER A 690 20.47 14.26 -23.74
N LEU A 691 20.07 15.49 -24.11
CA LEU A 691 18.84 16.11 -23.63
C LEU A 691 17.61 15.20 -23.81
N ALA A 692 17.58 14.40 -24.88
CA ALA A 692 16.49 13.45 -25.15
C ALA A 692 16.48 12.28 -24.16
N HIS A 693 17.64 11.72 -23.81
CA HIS A 693 17.75 10.67 -22.79
C HIS A 693 17.33 11.19 -21.42
N ARG A 694 17.75 12.40 -21.06
CA ARG A 694 17.36 13.05 -19.80
C ARG A 694 15.87 13.36 -19.74
N ALA A 695 15.28 13.84 -20.84
CA ALA A 695 13.84 14.05 -20.94
C ALA A 695 13.06 12.74 -20.76
N MET A 696 13.55 11.63 -21.35
CA MET A 696 12.97 10.32 -21.14
C MET A 696 13.08 9.87 -19.68
N LEU A 697 14.26 9.94 -19.06
CA LEU A 697 14.45 9.60 -17.65
C LEU A 697 13.49 10.39 -16.76
N CYS A 698 13.39 11.70 -17.00
CA CYS A 698 12.47 12.55 -16.28
C CYS A 698 11.02 12.08 -16.41
N ALA A 699 10.56 11.78 -17.62
CA ALA A 699 9.20 11.29 -17.85
C ALA A 699 8.90 9.98 -17.09
N PHE A 700 9.87 9.07 -16.98
CA PHE A 700 9.69 7.82 -16.23
C PHE A 700 9.67 8.06 -14.72
N ILE A 701 10.65 8.76 -14.15
CA ILE A 701 10.77 8.95 -12.69
C ILE A 701 9.70 9.90 -12.12
N THR A 702 9.03 10.68 -12.97
CA THR A 702 7.89 11.54 -12.60
C THR A 702 6.55 10.99 -13.10
N SER A 703 6.53 9.83 -13.75
CA SER A 703 5.28 9.19 -14.15
C SER A 703 4.45 8.80 -12.92
N ALA A 704 3.13 8.88 -13.06
CA ALA A 704 2.21 8.38 -12.04
C ALA A 704 2.42 6.88 -11.80
N GLU A 705 2.72 6.12 -12.85
CA GLU A 705 2.97 4.67 -12.79
C GLU A 705 4.17 4.35 -11.89
N TYR A 706 5.32 5.01 -12.08
CA TYR A 706 6.49 4.83 -11.23
C TYR A 706 6.21 5.20 -9.77
N GLN A 707 5.61 6.36 -9.54
CA GLN A 707 5.33 6.85 -8.19
C GLN A 707 4.34 5.94 -7.44
N SER A 708 3.35 5.40 -8.15
CA SER A 708 2.34 4.47 -7.62
C SER A 708 2.90 3.11 -7.22
N ARG A 709 4.15 2.78 -7.57
CA ARG A 709 4.84 1.60 -7.05
C ARG A 709 5.14 1.74 -5.55
N PHE A 710 5.30 2.96 -5.06
CA PHE A 710 5.79 3.22 -3.70
C PHE A 710 4.77 3.92 -2.81
N GLY A 711 3.82 4.65 -3.39
CA GLY A 711 2.71 5.29 -2.68
C GLY A 711 1.75 5.94 -3.66
N MET A 712 0.49 6.18 -3.30
CA MET A 712 -0.50 6.68 -4.26
C MET A 712 -0.45 8.19 -4.55
N TYR A 713 0.37 8.97 -3.83
CA TYR A 713 0.56 10.38 -4.15
C TYR A 713 1.55 10.51 -5.30
N VAL A 714 1.04 11.06 -6.40
CA VAL A 714 1.87 11.59 -7.48
C VAL A 714 2.34 12.97 -7.05
N THR A 715 3.47 13.01 -6.34
CA THR A 715 4.05 14.23 -5.78
C THR A 715 4.87 15.01 -6.80
N ARG A 716 5.28 14.34 -7.89
CA ARG A 716 6.11 14.92 -8.96
C ARG A 716 5.39 14.87 -10.30
N LYS A 717 5.47 15.96 -11.05
CA LYS A 717 4.91 16.08 -12.41
C LYS A 717 5.95 16.47 -13.46
N GLY A 718 7.19 16.69 -13.05
CA GLY A 718 8.27 17.08 -13.93
C GLY A 718 9.60 17.23 -13.19
N CYS A 719 10.62 17.40 -14.00
CA CYS A 719 11.98 17.83 -13.73
C CYS A 719 12.26 18.92 -14.81
#